data_AF-A0A7J9WBG6-F1
#
_entry.id   AF-A0A7J9WBG6-F1
#
_cell.length_a   1.000
_cell.length_b   1.000
_cell.length_c   1.000
_cell.angle_alpha   90.00
_cell.angle_beta   90.00
_cell.angle_gamma   90.00
#
_symmetry.space_group_name_H-M   'P 1'
#
loop_
_entity.id
_entity.type
_entity.pdbx_description
1 polymer ?
#
loop_
_entity_poly.entity_id
_entity_poly.type
_entity_poly.pdbx_seq_one_letter_code
_entity_poly.pdbx_strand_id
1 'polypeptide(L)'
;MTSKQPKGKPVERDKALDMALGQIEKQFGKGAVMRMGEDAKIKVASIPTGALSLDLALGIGGLPRGRVVEIFGPESSGKTTVALHAIAEAQKAGGIAAFIDAEHALDPTYATALGVDMDALLVSQPDTGEQALEITDMLVRSGAVDIVVIDSVAALTPRAEIEGEMGDTHVGLQARLMSQALRKLAGTLNRSRTSAIFINQLREKIGVMFGSPETTPGGRALKFYSSVRLDVRRIESLKDGTDVVGNRVRVKVVKNKCLAAGTNVFDPTTGLTHAIEDIIDREAGAAVWAADKAGQFHIRPIVARLNQGEQQVLTLGIRGGGTLRVTPDHLILSEDGWCRAGELSVGDRVARPRRVGGFGENRPIPAEHARMLGYLIGDGYVGGKTPIAFINAQESLREDAKTIATALGCKATSRHNGLHVAFSHRPGEKNGLLELCRWAEIYGHLAPEKRIPPSLMTQDVAEDLVANLLFGIFESDGWISRERAGAIRCGFATTSEQLARQIHWLLLRWGISSHVSVHQPGERRSVIAGRPVVGKLPCWQTRISGIDNARRFAEAIPTWGPRGQKLAECLADPALRKHRGSQQVYLPTNAWEPVVAYLENRGLTPATVAAIVGDGAGDPRGGFRQVLGSPRLRRDRLERIAETLDSKFLQEVLADEV
;
A
#
# COMPACT_ATOMS: atom_id res chain seq x y z
N MET A 1 45.56 9.09 -29.54
CA MET A 1 44.39 9.35 -30.41
C MET A 1 43.13 8.98 -29.65
N THR A 2 42.46 9.98 -29.10
CA THR A 2 41.23 9.85 -28.30
C THR A 2 40.00 9.76 -29.20
N SER A 3 39.25 8.66 -29.13
CA SER A 3 37.93 8.52 -29.76
C SER A 3 36.86 9.22 -28.90
N LYS A 4 36.23 10.24 -29.46
CA LYS A 4 35.06 10.92 -28.89
C LYS A 4 33.81 10.06 -29.12
N GLN A 5 33.12 9.68 -28.06
CA GLN A 5 31.72 9.24 -28.12
C GLN A 5 30.79 10.46 -28.32
N PRO A 6 29.69 10.35 -29.09
CA PRO A 6 28.77 11.46 -29.28
C PRO A 6 27.78 11.57 -28.10
N LYS A 7 27.81 12.71 -27.40
CA LYS A 7 26.76 13.14 -26.45
C LYS A 7 25.54 13.64 -27.24
N GLY A 8 24.56 12.76 -27.50
CA GLY A 8 23.20 13.15 -27.90
C GLY A 8 22.45 13.76 -26.72
N LYS A 9 21.84 14.93 -26.93
CA LYS A 9 21.42 15.90 -25.89
C LYS A 9 20.04 15.56 -25.26
N PRO A 10 19.84 15.84 -23.95
CA PRO A 10 18.52 15.78 -23.28
C PRO A 10 17.40 16.57 -23.99
N VAL A 11 17.78 17.62 -24.73
CA VAL A 11 16.90 18.58 -25.40
C VAL A 11 16.01 17.96 -26.50
N GLU A 12 16.44 16.87 -27.15
CA GLU A 12 15.62 16.20 -28.18
C GLU A 12 14.48 15.36 -27.58
N ARG A 13 14.71 14.76 -26.41
CA ARG A 13 13.69 13.97 -25.70
C ARG A 13 12.58 14.87 -25.15
N ASP A 14 12.94 16.03 -24.62
CA ASP A 14 11.97 17.01 -24.11
C ASP A 14 11.10 17.56 -25.24
N LYS A 15 11.70 17.88 -26.40
CA LYS A 15 10.94 18.29 -27.59
C LYS A 15 9.99 17.20 -28.10
N ALA A 16 10.44 15.94 -28.15
CA ALA A 16 9.59 14.83 -28.58
C ALA A 16 8.44 14.59 -27.59
N LEU A 17 8.71 14.70 -26.29
CA LEU A 17 7.70 14.62 -25.24
C LEU A 17 6.70 15.77 -25.35
N ASP A 18 7.14 17.02 -25.51
CA ASP A 18 6.25 18.17 -25.63
C ASP A 18 5.41 18.12 -26.92
N MET A 19 5.97 17.61 -28.02
CA MET A 19 5.20 17.31 -29.24
C MET A 19 4.14 16.22 -29.01
N ALA A 20 4.49 15.14 -28.30
CA ALA A 20 3.54 14.07 -27.97
C ALA A 20 2.44 14.56 -27.01
N LEU A 21 2.79 15.33 -25.98
CA LEU A 21 1.84 15.97 -25.06
C LEU A 21 0.91 16.92 -25.84
N GLY A 22 1.45 17.72 -26.76
CA GLY A 22 0.67 18.59 -27.62
C GLY A 22 -0.24 17.84 -28.61
N GLN A 23 0.20 16.70 -29.16
CA GLN A 23 -0.64 15.83 -29.98
C GLN A 23 -1.77 15.19 -29.17
N ILE A 24 -1.48 14.74 -27.94
CA ILE A 24 -2.47 14.18 -27.03
C ILE A 24 -3.50 15.25 -26.63
N GLU A 25 -3.07 16.46 -26.27
CA GLU A 25 -3.99 17.55 -25.98
C GLU A 25 -4.82 17.97 -27.20
N LYS A 26 -4.24 17.92 -28.40
CA LYS A 26 -4.95 18.23 -29.65
C LYS A 26 -5.97 17.15 -30.04
N GLN A 27 -5.68 15.88 -29.76
CA GLN A 27 -6.59 14.76 -30.06
C GLN A 27 -7.65 14.52 -28.99
N PHE A 28 -7.30 14.70 -27.71
CA PHE A 28 -8.12 14.29 -26.56
C PHE A 28 -8.57 15.46 -25.67
N GLY A 29 -8.16 16.70 -26.00
CA GLY A 29 -8.54 17.93 -25.30
C GLY A 29 -7.50 18.40 -24.28
N LYS A 30 -7.54 19.71 -23.96
CA LYS A 30 -6.70 20.30 -22.90
C LYS A 30 -6.87 19.52 -21.60
N GLY A 31 -5.75 19.11 -21.01
CA GLY A 31 -5.76 18.33 -19.77
C GLY A 31 -5.94 16.82 -19.92
N ALA A 32 -5.96 16.28 -21.14
CA ALA A 32 -5.90 14.83 -21.36
C ALA A 32 -4.59 14.21 -20.84
N VAL A 33 -3.52 15.02 -20.76
CA VAL A 33 -2.23 14.66 -20.17
C VAL A 33 -1.64 15.91 -19.52
N MET A 34 -1.14 15.80 -18.29
CA MET A 34 -0.61 16.95 -17.52
C MET A 34 0.62 16.56 -16.72
N ARG A 35 1.55 17.50 -16.50
CA ARG A 35 2.68 17.34 -15.57
C ARG A 35 2.20 17.69 -14.16
N MET A 36 2.09 16.69 -13.28
CA MET A 36 1.56 16.84 -11.90
C MET A 36 2.39 17.74 -10.97
N GLY A 37 3.55 18.25 -11.40
CA GLY A 37 4.42 19.12 -10.61
C GLY A 37 4.08 20.60 -10.67
N GLU A 38 3.27 21.06 -11.64
CA GLU A 38 3.05 22.49 -11.90
C GLU A 38 1.79 23.08 -11.25
N ASP A 39 0.95 22.28 -10.57
CA ASP A 39 -0.16 22.80 -9.77
C ASP A 39 -0.13 22.34 -8.31
N ALA A 40 -0.13 23.31 -7.40
CA ALA A 40 -0.24 23.13 -5.96
C ALA A 40 -1.51 22.35 -5.60
N LYS A 41 -1.37 21.33 -4.73
CA LYS A 41 -2.43 20.64 -3.96
C LYS A 41 -3.83 20.78 -4.60
N ILE A 42 -4.24 19.83 -5.45
CA ILE A 42 -5.64 19.75 -5.90
C ILE A 42 -6.52 19.52 -4.66
N LYS A 43 -6.99 20.61 -4.04
CA LYS A 43 -8.03 20.58 -3.02
C LYS A 43 -9.25 19.99 -3.71
N VAL A 44 -9.73 18.85 -3.26
CA VAL A 44 -10.98 18.27 -3.76
C VAL A 44 -12.08 19.27 -3.41
N ALA A 45 -12.64 19.92 -4.43
CA ALA A 45 -13.73 20.86 -4.24
C ALA A 45 -14.95 20.12 -3.69
N SER A 46 -15.69 20.75 -2.78
CA SER A 46 -16.81 20.16 -2.07
C SER A 46 -18.06 21.04 -2.13
N ILE A 47 -19.22 20.44 -1.89
CA ILE A 47 -20.52 21.10 -1.73
C ILE A 47 -20.91 20.91 -0.25
N PRO A 48 -21.12 21.98 0.53
CA PRO A 48 -21.56 21.86 1.92
C PRO A 48 -22.84 21.04 2.04
N THR A 49 -22.98 20.25 3.10
CA THR A 49 -24.15 19.40 3.32
C THR A 49 -25.33 20.13 3.97
N GLY A 50 -25.14 21.39 4.38
CA GLY A 50 -26.09 22.15 5.21
C GLY A 50 -26.03 21.78 6.70
N ALA A 51 -25.20 20.80 7.08
CA ALA A 51 -24.97 20.40 8.46
C ALA A 51 -23.47 20.47 8.79
N LEU A 52 -23.07 21.47 9.57
CA LEU A 52 -21.67 21.70 9.95
C LEU A 52 -21.00 20.45 10.54
N SER A 53 -21.73 19.71 11.39
CA SER A 53 -21.23 18.48 12.01
C SER A 53 -20.91 17.39 10.99
N LEU A 54 -21.68 17.31 9.91
CA LEU A 54 -21.46 16.36 8.81
C LEU A 54 -20.32 16.82 7.90
N ASP A 55 -20.23 18.11 7.60
CA ASP A 55 -19.13 18.68 6.79
C ASP A 55 -17.76 18.46 7.46
N LEU A 56 -17.71 18.62 8.78
CA LEU A 56 -16.54 18.28 9.59
C LEU A 56 -16.24 16.77 9.55
N ALA A 57 -17.26 15.92 9.71
CA ALA A 57 -17.08 14.45 9.65
C ALA A 57 -16.59 13.95 8.27
N LEU A 58 -16.94 14.66 7.19
CA LEU A 58 -16.47 14.37 5.83
C LEU A 58 -15.01 14.77 5.59
N GLY A 59 -14.46 15.69 6.38
CA GLY A 59 -13.04 16.06 6.35
C GLY A 59 -12.60 16.97 5.20
N ILE A 60 -13.45 17.16 4.19
CA ILE A 60 -13.24 18.06 3.05
C ILE A 60 -14.22 19.24 3.06
N GLY A 61 -14.98 19.41 4.13
CA GLY A 61 -15.97 20.48 4.29
C GLY A 61 -17.26 20.29 3.50
N GLY A 62 -17.57 19.07 3.07
CA GLY A 62 -18.81 18.76 2.34
C GLY A 62 -18.72 17.53 1.44
N LEU A 63 -19.70 17.37 0.56
CA LEU A 63 -19.76 16.30 -0.44
C LEU A 63 -18.77 16.55 -1.58
N PRO A 64 -18.01 15.55 -2.02
CA PRO A 64 -16.98 15.73 -3.05
C PRO A 64 -17.60 16.00 -4.43
N ARG A 65 -17.17 17.08 -5.09
CA ARG A 65 -17.53 17.37 -6.48
C ARG A 65 -16.91 16.35 -7.44
N GLY A 66 -17.62 16.06 -8.52
CA GLY A 66 -17.20 15.11 -9.55
C GLY A 66 -17.21 13.65 -9.14
N ARG A 67 -17.93 13.30 -8.07
CA ARG A 67 -17.95 11.96 -7.48
C ARG A 67 -19.38 11.49 -7.22
N VAL A 68 -19.49 10.17 -7.04
CA VAL A 68 -20.70 9.51 -6.58
C VAL A 68 -20.74 9.51 -5.05
N VAL A 69 -21.88 9.83 -4.48
CA VAL A 69 -22.21 9.79 -3.05
C VAL A 69 -23.43 8.89 -2.88
N GLU A 70 -23.44 8.02 -1.87
CA GLU A 70 -24.62 7.23 -1.52
C GLU A 70 -25.12 7.61 -0.14
N ILE A 71 -26.41 7.91 -0.03
CA ILE A 71 -27.09 8.18 1.24
C ILE A 71 -28.11 7.07 1.46
N PHE A 72 -27.95 6.28 2.51
CA PHE A 72 -28.83 5.15 2.78
C PHE A 72 -29.23 5.08 4.25
N GLY A 73 -30.28 4.31 4.54
CA GLY A 73 -30.83 4.19 5.88
C GLY A 73 -32.31 3.78 5.87
N PRO A 74 -32.90 3.59 7.06
CA PRO A 74 -34.31 3.20 7.21
C PRO A 74 -35.27 4.22 6.58
N GLU A 75 -36.52 3.82 6.40
CA GLU A 75 -37.59 4.75 6.03
C GLU A 75 -37.71 5.88 7.05
N SER A 76 -38.09 7.08 6.59
CA SER A 76 -38.24 8.27 7.44
C SER A 76 -37.00 8.66 8.27
N SER A 77 -35.80 8.20 7.89
CA SER A 77 -34.56 8.51 8.62
C SER A 77 -33.98 9.89 8.33
N GLY A 78 -34.48 10.59 7.31
CA GLY A 78 -34.01 11.91 6.88
C GLY A 78 -33.07 11.90 5.66
N LYS A 79 -33.03 10.81 4.88
CA LYS A 79 -32.17 10.70 3.68
C LYS A 79 -32.41 11.82 2.67
N THR A 80 -33.66 11.98 2.23
CA THR A 80 -34.08 13.01 1.28
C THR A 80 -33.86 14.41 1.86
N THR A 81 -34.14 14.63 3.15
CA THR A 81 -33.83 15.89 3.85
C THR A 81 -32.34 16.27 3.75
N VAL A 82 -31.41 15.32 4.00
CA VAL A 82 -29.96 15.58 3.85
C VAL A 82 -29.59 15.91 2.39
N ALA A 83 -30.20 15.22 1.43
CA ALA A 83 -29.96 15.50 0.02
C ALA A 83 -30.50 16.87 -0.43
N LEU A 84 -31.69 17.26 0.04
CA LEU A 84 -32.30 18.56 -0.24
C LEU A 84 -31.50 19.72 0.39
N HIS A 85 -30.94 19.53 1.59
CA HIS A 85 -30.01 20.52 2.16
C HIS A 85 -28.74 20.68 1.30
N ALA A 86 -28.17 19.58 0.80
CA ALA A 86 -27.02 19.66 -0.10
C ALA A 86 -27.37 20.37 -1.43
N ILE A 87 -28.60 20.19 -1.95
CA ILE A 87 -29.13 20.94 -3.10
C ILE A 87 -29.23 22.43 -2.77
N ALA A 88 -29.84 22.79 -1.64
CA ALA A 88 -30.01 24.18 -1.22
C ALA A 88 -28.65 24.89 -1.09
N GLU A 89 -27.65 24.23 -0.49
CA GLU A 89 -26.29 24.79 -0.39
C GLU A 89 -25.60 24.92 -1.75
N ALA A 90 -25.84 23.99 -2.69
CA ALA A 90 -25.34 24.12 -4.05
C ALA A 90 -25.97 25.31 -4.79
N GLN A 91 -27.29 25.50 -4.68
CA GLN A 91 -28.03 26.61 -5.28
C GLN A 91 -27.63 27.96 -4.67
N LYS A 92 -27.47 28.04 -3.35
CA LYS A 92 -26.94 29.24 -2.67
C LYS A 92 -25.56 29.66 -3.17
N ALA A 93 -24.74 28.68 -3.57
CA ALA A 93 -23.43 28.93 -4.19
C ALA A 93 -23.52 29.30 -5.68
N GLY A 94 -24.72 29.50 -6.23
CA GLY A 94 -25.00 29.81 -7.63
C GLY A 94 -24.95 28.59 -8.57
N GLY A 95 -24.93 27.37 -8.03
CA GLY A 95 -24.87 26.13 -8.79
C GLY A 95 -26.24 25.64 -9.25
N ILE A 96 -26.25 24.81 -10.30
CA ILE A 96 -27.49 24.21 -10.84
C ILE A 96 -27.69 22.83 -10.24
N ALA A 97 -28.91 22.57 -9.75
CA ALA A 97 -29.29 21.30 -9.16
C ALA A 97 -30.33 20.56 -10.01
N ALA A 98 -30.26 19.23 -9.98
CA ALA A 98 -31.26 18.35 -10.57
C ALA A 98 -31.71 17.26 -9.58
N PHE A 99 -32.98 16.90 -9.64
CA PHE A 99 -33.61 15.87 -8.82
C PHE A 99 -34.35 14.87 -9.71
N ILE A 100 -33.92 13.62 -9.67
CA ILE A 100 -34.55 12.49 -10.37
C ILE A 100 -35.42 11.76 -9.35
N ASP A 101 -36.71 12.05 -9.38
CA ASP A 101 -37.73 11.54 -8.45
C ASP A 101 -38.35 10.27 -9.03
N ALA A 102 -37.64 9.16 -8.83
CA ALA A 102 -38.12 7.82 -9.20
C ALA A 102 -39.14 7.25 -8.19
N GLU A 103 -39.15 7.76 -6.94
CA GLU A 103 -40.18 7.39 -5.94
C GLU A 103 -41.49 8.17 -6.09
N HIS A 104 -41.54 9.20 -6.94
CA HIS A 104 -42.67 10.12 -7.10
C HIS A 104 -43.16 10.72 -5.78
N ALA A 105 -42.20 11.06 -4.90
CA ALA A 105 -42.46 11.40 -3.50
C ALA A 105 -41.89 12.75 -3.06
N LEU A 106 -41.35 13.55 -4.00
CA LEU A 106 -40.83 14.88 -3.68
C LEU A 106 -41.97 15.86 -3.32
N ASP A 107 -41.89 16.47 -2.14
CA ASP A 107 -42.81 17.54 -1.69
C ASP A 107 -42.17 18.93 -1.94
N PRO A 108 -42.70 19.73 -2.90
CA PRO A 108 -42.19 21.08 -3.20
C PRO A 108 -42.27 22.04 -2.00
N THR A 109 -43.31 21.92 -1.18
CA THR A 109 -43.52 22.80 -0.02
C THR A 109 -42.45 22.55 1.03
N TYR A 110 -42.18 21.27 1.31
CA TYR A 110 -41.12 20.87 2.24
C TYR A 110 -39.73 21.24 1.71
N ALA A 111 -39.44 21.00 0.43
CA ALA A 111 -38.17 21.38 -0.18
C ALA A 111 -37.91 22.90 -0.11
N THR A 112 -38.94 23.71 -0.41
CA THR A 112 -38.87 25.18 -0.28
C THR A 112 -38.58 25.60 1.16
N ALA A 113 -39.22 24.96 2.15
CA ALA A 113 -38.98 25.24 3.56
C ALA A 113 -37.54 24.91 4.01
N LEU A 114 -36.87 23.96 3.35
CA LEU A 114 -35.45 23.64 3.57
C LEU A 114 -34.48 24.60 2.85
N GLY A 115 -35.01 25.55 2.07
CA GLY A 115 -34.24 26.56 1.35
C GLY A 115 -33.84 26.16 -0.07
N VAL A 116 -34.51 25.17 -0.66
CA VAL A 116 -34.35 24.82 -2.07
C VAL A 116 -35.11 25.83 -2.93
N ASP A 117 -34.46 26.37 -3.96
CA ASP A 117 -35.11 27.17 -4.99
C ASP A 117 -35.81 26.23 -5.98
N MET A 118 -37.12 26.09 -5.82
CA MET A 118 -37.94 25.19 -6.63
C MET A 118 -38.13 25.67 -8.07
N ASP A 119 -38.06 26.99 -8.33
CA ASP A 119 -38.21 27.53 -9.67
C ASP A 119 -36.97 27.22 -10.53
N ALA A 120 -35.80 27.12 -9.89
CA ALA A 120 -34.53 26.79 -10.53
C ALA A 120 -34.17 25.29 -10.49
N LEU A 121 -34.91 24.45 -9.75
CA LEU A 121 -34.60 23.03 -9.59
C LEU A 121 -35.07 22.23 -10.82
N LEU A 122 -34.16 21.52 -11.48
CA LEU A 122 -34.53 20.60 -12.57
C LEU A 122 -35.10 19.31 -11.99
N VAL A 123 -36.39 19.06 -12.15
CA VAL A 123 -37.05 17.84 -11.67
C VAL A 123 -37.39 16.92 -12.84
N SER A 124 -37.11 15.63 -12.70
CA SER A 124 -37.50 14.58 -13.65
C SER A 124 -38.17 13.43 -12.91
N GLN A 125 -39.30 12.97 -13.43
CA GLN A 125 -40.05 11.81 -12.94
C GLN A 125 -40.06 10.73 -14.04
N PRO A 126 -39.05 9.85 -14.06
CA PRO A 126 -38.88 8.85 -15.11
C PRO A 126 -39.78 7.63 -14.91
N ASP A 127 -40.19 6.99 -16.01
CA ASP A 127 -41.00 5.78 -16.03
C ASP A 127 -40.17 4.51 -15.82
N THR A 128 -38.86 4.54 -16.12
CA THR A 128 -37.97 3.37 -16.06
C THR A 128 -36.61 3.70 -15.47
N GLY A 129 -35.93 2.69 -14.89
CA GLY A 129 -34.59 2.83 -14.35
C GLY A 129 -33.55 3.21 -15.41
N GLU A 130 -33.66 2.67 -16.63
CA GLU A 130 -32.82 3.05 -17.77
C GLU A 130 -32.96 4.54 -18.09
N GLN A 131 -34.20 5.01 -18.24
CA GLN A 131 -34.50 6.40 -18.56
C GLN A 131 -33.97 7.35 -17.47
N ALA A 132 -34.17 7.03 -16.20
CA ALA A 132 -33.65 7.80 -15.07
C ALA A 132 -32.12 8.01 -15.16
N LEU A 133 -31.39 6.93 -15.44
CA LEU A 133 -29.93 6.95 -15.52
C LEU A 133 -29.42 7.62 -16.81
N GLU A 134 -30.16 7.52 -17.91
CA GLU A 134 -29.87 8.23 -19.17
C GLU A 134 -30.06 9.75 -19.03
N ILE A 135 -31.16 10.18 -18.40
CA ILE A 135 -31.41 11.60 -18.10
C ILE A 135 -30.29 12.13 -17.20
N THR A 136 -29.94 11.39 -16.14
CA THR A 136 -28.81 11.72 -15.27
C THR A 136 -27.52 11.91 -16.07
N ASP A 137 -27.22 10.96 -16.97
CA ASP A 137 -26.02 10.99 -17.80
C ASP A 137 -26.00 12.19 -18.77
N MET A 138 -27.13 12.53 -19.38
CA MET A 138 -27.26 13.71 -20.25
C MET A 138 -27.04 15.01 -19.48
N LEU A 139 -27.68 15.15 -18.30
CA LEU A 139 -27.52 16.31 -17.43
C LEU A 139 -26.07 16.48 -16.99
N VAL A 140 -25.40 15.41 -16.57
CA VAL A 140 -23.99 15.43 -16.18
C VAL A 140 -23.08 15.76 -17.36
N ARG A 141 -23.35 15.21 -18.56
CA ARG A 141 -22.56 15.50 -19.77
C ARG A 141 -22.65 16.94 -20.23
N SER A 142 -23.77 17.62 -19.97
CA SER A 142 -23.92 19.05 -20.30
C SER A 142 -22.87 19.93 -19.64
N GLY A 143 -22.31 19.49 -18.50
CA GLY A 143 -21.37 20.26 -17.70
C GLY A 143 -22.01 21.43 -16.93
N ALA A 144 -23.32 21.63 -17.06
CA ALA A 144 -24.04 22.74 -16.42
C ALA A 144 -24.50 22.41 -15.00
N VAL A 145 -24.73 21.12 -14.68
CA VAL A 145 -25.26 20.69 -13.38
C VAL A 145 -24.16 20.48 -12.35
N ASP A 146 -24.27 21.11 -11.18
CA ASP A 146 -23.34 20.98 -10.06
C ASP A 146 -23.64 19.79 -9.16
N ILE A 147 -24.93 19.49 -8.96
CA ILE A 147 -25.41 18.42 -8.11
C ILE A 147 -26.63 17.74 -8.73
N VAL A 148 -26.64 16.40 -8.75
CA VAL A 148 -27.78 15.60 -9.15
C VAL A 148 -28.13 14.61 -8.05
N VAL A 149 -29.40 14.55 -7.66
CA VAL A 149 -29.92 13.58 -6.68
C VAL A 149 -30.81 12.59 -7.41
N ILE A 150 -30.64 11.30 -7.11
CA ILE A 150 -31.49 10.22 -7.60
C ILE A 150 -32.19 9.58 -6.40
N ASP A 151 -33.51 9.79 -6.30
CA ASP A 151 -34.36 9.30 -5.21
C ASP A 151 -35.43 8.34 -5.75
N SER A 152 -35.31 7.02 -5.60
CA SER A 152 -34.21 6.28 -5.00
C SER A 152 -33.77 5.11 -5.87
N VAL A 153 -32.60 4.54 -5.56
CA VAL A 153 -32.05 3.37 -6.27
C VAL A 153 -33.02 2.20 -6.24
N ALA A 154 -33.81 2.05 -5.17
CA ALA A 154 -34.78 0.97 -5.06
C ALA A 154 -35.88 1.07 -6.13
N ALA A 155 -36.23 2.29 -6.54
CA ALA A 155 -37.27 2.59 -7.54
C ALA A 155 -36.73 2.62 -8.98
N LEU A 156 -35.43 2.38 -9.20
CA LEU A 156 -34.85 2.25 -10.54
C LEU A 156 -35.18 0.87 -11.13
N THR A 157 -36.46 0.66 -11.44
CA THR A 157 -36.98 -0.62 -11.95
C THR A 157 -36.68 -0.73 -13.45
N PRO A 158 -35.97 -1.77 -13.91
CA PRO A 158 -35.67 -1.95 -15.32
C PRO A 158 -36.94 -2.09 -16.18
N ARG A 159 -36.92 -1.59 -17.42
CA ARG A 159 -38.09 -1.65 -18.32
C ARG A 159 -38.68 -3.06 -18.46
N ALA A 160 -37.83 -4.08 -18.59
CA ALA A 160 -38.28 -5.47 -18.74
C ALA A 160 -39.01 -5.99 -17.48
N GLU A 161 -38.75 -5.42 -16.30
CA GLU A 161 -39.46 -5.78 -15.06
C GLU A 161 -40.82 -5.06 -14.98
N ILE A 162 -40.94 -3.85 -15.53
CA ILE A 162 -42.21 -3.09 -15.60
C ILE A 162 -43.15 -3.66 -16.67
N GLU A 163 -42.61 -4.06 -17.83
CA GLU A 163 -43.38 -4.65 -18.93
C GLU A 163 -43.72 -6.14 -18.70
N GLY A 164 -43.07 -6.79 -17.73
CA GLY A 164 -43.30 -8.20 -17.37
C GLY A 164 -44.54 -8.42 -16.49
N GLU A 165 -44.94 -9.68 -16.32
CA GLU A 165 -46.06 -10.03 -15.44
C GLU A 165 -45.61 -10.16 -13.97
N MET A 166 -46.51 -9.86 -13.03
CA MET A 166 -46.23 -10.05 -11.60
C MET A 166 -45.96 -11.52 -11.29
N GLY A 167 -44.71 -11.83 -10.92
CA GLY A 167 -44.25 -13.20 -10.65
C GLY A 167 -43.12 -13.66 -11.57
N ASP A 168 -42.83 -12.91 -12.64
CA ASP A 168 -41.71 -13.20 -13.52
C ASP A 168 -40.37 -13.06 -12.81
N THR A 169 -39.47 -14.02 -13.07
CA THR A 169 -38.17 -14.11 -12.39
C THR A 169 -37.10 -13.29 -13.09
N HIS A 170 -36.97 -12.02 -12.71
CA HIS A 170 -35.92 -11.12 -13.21
C HIS A 170 -34.71 -11.06 -12.27
N VAL A 171 -33.89 -12.11 -12.26
CA VAL A 171 -32.76 -12.21 -11.32
C VAL A 171 -31.64 -11.21 -11.67
N GLY A 172 -31.45 -10.21 -10.83
CA GLY A 172 -30.26 -9.34 -10.84
C GLY A 172 -30.22 -8.28 -11.96
N LEU A 173 -31.35 -8.00 -12.61
CA LEU A 173 -31.43 -7.05 -13.73
C LEU A 173 -31.06 -5.62 -13.29
N GLN A 174 -31.62 -5.15 -12.18
CA GLN A 174 -31.29 -3.84 -11.59
C GLN A 174 -29.79 -3.70 -11.25
N ALA A 175 -29.16 -4.76 -10.73
CA ALA A 175 -27.74 -4.74 -10.39
C ALA A 175 -26.84 -4.60 -11.64
N ARG A 176 -27.23 -5.22 -12.76
CA ARG A 176 -26.53 -5.11 -14.05
C ARG A 176 -26.68 -3.70 -14.63
N LEU A 177 -27.89 -3.16 -14.62
CA LEU A 177 -28.19 -1.79 -15.05
C LEU A 177 -27.33 -0.77 -14.29
N MET A 178 -27.33 -0.83 -12.96
CA MET A 178 -26.51 0.04 -12.12
C MET A 178 -25.01 -0.08 -12.40
N SER A 179 -24.52 -1.31 -12.63
CA SER A 179 -23.11 -1.54 -12.95
C SER A 179 -22.69 -0.91 -14.28
N GLN A 180 -23.54 -0.98 -15.29
CA GLN A 180 -23.30 -0.38 -16.60
C GLN A 180 -23.37 1.15 -16.53
N ALA A 181 -24.41 1.70 -15.90
CA ALA A 181 -24.62 3.13 -15.77
C ALA A 181 -23.49 3.80 -14.98
N LEU A 182 -23.12 3.27 -13.81
CA LEU A 182 -22.07 3.86 -12.98
C LEU A 182 -20.70 3.86 -13.66
N ARG A 183 -20.40 2.84 -14.48
CA ARG A 183 -19.17 2.80 -15.29
C ARG A 183 -19.11 3.97 -16.28
N LYS A 184 -20.24 4.31 -16.90
CA LYS A 184 -20.37 5.42 -17.86
C LYS A 184 -20.38 6.79 -17.16
N LEU A 185 -21.07 6.88 -16.03
CA LEU A 185 -21.25 8.11 -15.25
C LEU A 185 -19.96 8.55 -14.56
N ALA A 186 -19.20 7.63 -13.95
CA ALA A 186 -18.03 7.99 -13.12
C ALA A 186 -16.98 8.85 -13.86
N GLY A 187 -16.66 8.50 -15.11
CA GLY A 187 -15.73 9.28 -15.92
C GLY A 187 -16.29 10.63 -16.38
N THR A 188 -17.62 10.73 -16.51
CA THR A 188 -18.29 11.97 -16.90
C THR A 188 -18.40 12.93 -15.72
N LEU A 189 -18.82 12.44 -14.55
CA LEU A 189 -18.90 13.21 -13.30
C LEU A 189 -17.57 13.87 -12.97
N ASN A 190 -16.46 13.14 -13.07
CA ASN A 190 -15.14 13.70 -12.78
C ASN A 190 -14.75 14.86 -13.73
N ARG A 191 -15.23 14.84 -14.98
CA ARG A 191 -14.96 15.91 -15.96
C ARG A 191 -15.87 17.12 -15.77
N SER A 192 -17.17 16.90 -15.52
CA SER A 192 -18.14 17.97 -15.29
C SER A 192 -18.08 18.57 -13.88
N ARG A 193 -17.37 17.92 -12.96
CA ARG A 193 -17.34 18.27 -11.52
C ARG A 193 -18.72 18.21 -10.84
N THR A 194 -19.69 17.53 -11.45
CA THR A 194 -21.01 17.28 -10.86
C THR A 194 -20.93 16.26 -9.73
N SER A 195 -21.56 16.54 -8.59
CA SER A 195 -21.76 15.56 -7.51
C SER A 195 -23.04 14.76 -7.76
N ALA A 196 -22.96 13.43 -7.80
CA ALA A 196 -24.13 12.58 -7.97
C ALA A 196 -24.47 11.85 -6.67
N ILE A 197 -25.63 12.16 -6.09
CA ILE A 197 -26.14 11.57 -4.86
C ILE A 197 -27.17 10.51 -5.22
N PHE A 198 -26.94 9.27 -4.79
CA PHE A 198 -27.90 8.19 -4.88
C PHE A 198 -28.51 7.95 -3.49
N ILE A 199 -29.82 8.12 -3.38
CA ILE A 199 -30.56 7.75 -2.18
C ILE A 199 -30.90 6.25 -2.27
N ASN A 200 -30.74 5.53 -1.16
CA ASN A 200 -31.02 4.12 -1.12
C ASN A 200 -31.71 3.71 0.18
N GLN A 201 -32.48 2.64 0.12
CA GLN A 201 -33.17 2.07 1.27
C GLN A 201 -32.38 0.88 1.83
N LEU A 202 -32.60 0.55 3.11
CA LEU A 202 -32.11 -0.70 3.68
C LEU A 202 -33.09 -1.85 3.36
N ARG A 203 -32.52 -3.04 3.13
CA ARG A 203 -33.22 -4.33 2.99
C ARG A 203 -32.51 -5.36 3.88
N GLU A 204 -33.20 -6.40 4.29
CA GLU A 204 -32.58 -7.51 5.03
C GLU A 204 -32.22 -8.65 4.09
N LYS A 205 -31.02 -9.22 4.26
CA LYS A 205 -30.59 -10.43 3.56
C LYS A 205 -30.94 -11.66 4.38
N ILE A 206 -31.87 -12.46 3.88
CA ILE A 206 -32.29 -13.72 4.49
C ILE A 206 -31.10 -14.70 4.54
N GLY A 207 -30.90 -15.37 5.69
CA GLY A 207 -29.90 -16.43 5.85
C GLY A 207 -28.52 -16.01 6.40
N VAL A 208 -28.36 -14.78 6.91
CA VAL A 208 -27.11 -14.33 7.54
C VAL A 208 -27.09 -14.73 9.02
N MET A 209 -26.22 -15.69 9.38
CA MET A 209 -26.03 -16.14 10.78
C MET A 209 -24.95 -15.34 11.54
N PHE A 210 -24.09 -14.60 10.84
CA PHE A 210 -23.02 -13.76 11.42
C PHE A 210 -22.87 -12.44 10.65
N GLY A 211 -22.82 -11.31 11.36
CA GLY A 211 -22.72 -9.95 10.79
C GLY A 211 -24.06 -9.20 10.75
N SER A 212 -24.07 -8.00 10.16
CA SER A 212 -25.33 -7.25 9.96
C SER A 212 -26.12 -7.85 8.79
N PRO A 213 -27.41 -8.17 8.96
CA PRO A 213 -28.27 -8.65 7.87
C PRO A 213 -28.65 -7.54 6.88
N GLU A 214 -28.37 -6.27 7.21
CA GLU A 214 -28.74 -5.11 6.40
C GLU A 214 -27.92 -5.02 5.09
N THR A 215 -28.60 -4.83 3.97
CA THR A 215 -28.03 -4.58 2.63
C THR A 215 -28.78 -3.45 1.93
N THR A 216 -28.26 -3.01 0.79
CA THR A 216 -28.85 -1.96 -0.05
C THR A 216 -29.18 -2.52 -1.45
N PRO A 217 -30.31 -2.14 -2.06
CA PRO A 217 -30.68 -2.43 -3.46
C PRO A 217 -29.65 -1.93 -4.49
N GLY A 218 -29.78 -2.39 -5.75
CA GLY A 218 -28.92 -1.95 -6.87
C GLY A 218 -27.58 -2.70 -7.02
N GLY A 219 -27.39 -3.80 -6.29
CA GLY A 219 -26.18 -4.61 -6.37
C GLY A 219 -24.95 -3.98 -5.69
N ARG A 220 -23.75 -4.46 -6.03
CA ARG A 220 -22.50 -4.01 -5.38
C ARG A 220 -21.86 -2.78 -6.03
N ALA A 221 -22.23 -2.46 -7.27
CA ALA A 221 -21.58 -1.41 -8.05
C ALA A 221 -21.60 -0.04 -7.36
N LEU A 222 -22.75 0.40 -6.87
CA LEU A 222 -22.87 1.69 -6.17
C LEU A 222 -21.94 1.75 -4.96
N LYS A 223 -21.87 0.68 -4.16
CA LYS A 223 -20.95 0.58 -3.01
C LYS A 223 -19.49 0.73 -3.41
N PHE A 224 -19.09 0.39 -4.65
CA PHE A 224 -17.72 0.54 -5.16
C PHE A 224 -17.47 1.94 -5.73
N TYR A 225 -18.38 2.46 -6.56
CA TYR A 225 -18.23 3.75 -7.22
C TYR A 225 -18.42 4.95 -6.28
N SER A 226 -19.19 4.81 -5.21
CA SER A 226 -19.39 5.88 -4.21
C SER A 226 -18.08 6.25 -3.52
N SER A 227 -17.67 7.51 -3.61
CA SER A 227 -16.51 8.05 -2.88
C SER A 227 -16.83 8.27 -1.40
N VAL A 228 -18.09 8.56 -1.09
CA VAL A 228 -18.63 8.73 0.26
C VAL A 228 -19.90 7.90 0.37
N ARG A 229 -20.09 7.21 1.49
CA ARG A 229 -21.37 6.56 1.83
C ARG A 229 -21.81 7.03 3.21
N LEU A 230 -23.06 7.47 3.32
CA LEU A 230 -23.68 8.00 4.53
C LEU A 230 -24.80 7.07 4.99
N ASP A 231 -24.70 6.54 6.21
CA ASP A 231 -25.78 5.81 6.90
C ASP A 231 -26.53 6.79 7.79
N VAL A 232 -27.77 7.10 7.43
CA VAL A 232 -28.63 8.09 8.07
C VAL A 232 -29.68 7.37 8.91
N ARG A 233 -29.67 7.59 10.22
CA ARG A 233 -30.63 6.99 11.17
C ARG A 233 -31.26 8.03 12.09
N ARG A 234 -32.58 7.94 12.28
CA ARG A 234 -33.29 8.64 13.36
C ARG A 234 -32.93 8.00 14.69
N ILE A 235 -32.51 8.81 15.66
CA ILE A 235 -32.11 8.35 17.00
C ILE A 235 -33.22 8.60 18.02
N GLU A 236 -33.78 9.82 18.03
CA GLU A 236 -34.82 10.21 18.97
C GLU A 236 -35.74 11.26 18.36
N SER A 237 -36.94 11.37 18.92
CA SER A 237 -37.90 12.43 18.59
C SER A 237 -37.65 13.63 19.49
N LEU A 238 -37.51 14.81 18.91
CA LEU A 238 -37.47 16.06 19.63
C LEU A 238 -38.90 16.48 19.98
N LYS A 239 -39.12 16.86 21.24
CA LYS A 239 -40.44 17.26 21.74
C LYS A 239 -40.39 18.67 22.32
N ASP A 240 -41.44 19.43 22.09
CA ASP A 240 -41.74 20.66 22.81
C ASP A 240 -43.01 20.43 23.63
N GLY A 241 -42.87 20.27 24.95
CA GLY A 241 -43.95 19.75 25.79
C GLY A 241 -44.40 18.35 25.39
N THR A 242 -45.65 18.22 24.92
CA THR A 242 -46.24 16.97 24.44
C THR A 242 -46.06 16.74 22.93
N ASP A 243 -45.76 17.79 22.18
CA ASP A 243 -45.81 17.76 20.72
C ASP A 243 -44.46 17.36 20.15
N VAL A 244 -44.46 16.44 19.17
CA VAL A 244 -43.25 16.02 18.47
C VAL A 244 -42.93 17.07 17.41
N VAL A 245 -41.89 17.86 17.65
CA VAL A 245 -41.49 18.97 16.78
C VAL A 245 -40.37 18.61 15.80
N GLY A 246 -39.71 17.46 15.96
CA GLY A 246 -38.66 17.05 15.03
C GLY A 246 -37.98 15.74 15.37
N ASN A 247 -36.90 15.45 14.63
CA ASN A 247 -36.11 14.23 14.77
C ASN A 247 -34.64 14.58 14.98
N ARG A 248 -34.01 13.95 15.97
CA ARG A 248 -32.54 13.93 16.06
C ARG A 248 -32.02 12.81 15.19
N VAL A 249 -31.24 13.18 14.18
CA VAL A 249 -30.68 12.25 13.19
C VAL A 249 -29.18 12.10 13.42
N ARG A 250 -28.68 10.87 13.30
CA ARG A 250 -27.25 10.56 13.25
C ARG A 250 -26.89 10.15 11.82
N VAL A 251 -25.87 10.80 11.28
CA VAL A 251 -25.28 10.43 9.99
C VAL A 251 -23.91 9.83 10.26
N LYS A 252 -23.71 8.56 9.88
CA LYS A 252 -22.41 7.88 9.95
C LYS A 252 -21.78 7.83 8.57
N VAL A 253 -20.55 8.34 8.43
CA VAL A 253 -19.77 8.18 7.20
C VAL A 253 -19.21 6.75 7.17
N VAL A 254 -19.91 5.81 6.53
CA VAL A 254 -19.58 4.37 6.55
C VAL A 254 -18.62 3.92 5.46
N LYS A 255 -18.36 4.77 4.47
CA LYS A 255 -17.29 4.55 3.51
C LYS A 255 -16.50 5.84 3.40
N ASN A 256 -15.37 5.81 4.07
CA ASN A 256 -14.27 6.72 3.92
C ASN A 256 -13.01 5.91 4.23
N LYS A 257 -12.04 5.88 3.33
CA LYS A 257 -10.93 4.90 3.37
C LYS A 257 -10.15 5.03 4.69
N CYS A 258 -10.21 4.05 5.59
CA CYS A 258 -9.61 4.17 6.94
C CYS A 258 -8.77 2.98 7.40
N LEU A 259 -7.78 3.26 8.26
CA LEU A 259 -6.92 2.31 8.99
C LEU A 259 -7.26 2.40 10.50
N ALA A 260 -7.04 1.33 11.27
CA ALA A 260 -7.23 1.35 12.73
C ALA A 260 -6.11 2.14 13.45
N ALA A 261 -6.40 2.73 14.61
CA ALA A 261 -5.46 3.56 15.36
C ALA A 261 -4.16 2.81 15.76
N GLY A 262 -4.27 1.56 16.18
CA GLY A 262 -3.12 0.71 16.49
C GLY A 262 -2.39 0.12 15.27
N THR A 263 -2.65 0.60 14.06
CA THR A 263 -1.95 0.13 12.85
C THR A 263 -0.62 0.83 12.69
N ASN A 264 0.44 0.04 12.54
CA ASN A 264 1.78 0.56 12.33
C ASN A 264 1.97 1.06 10.89
N VAL A 265 2.48 2.28 10.77
CA VAL A 265 2.81 2.96 9.52
C VAL A 265 4.29 3.29 9.52
N PHE A 266 4.97 2.94 8.42
CA PHE A 266 6.37 3.31 8.22
C PHE A 266 6.46 4.68 7.55
N ASP A 267 7.21 5.58 8.18
CA ASP A 267 7.55 6.87 7.62
C ASP A 267 8.88 6.78 6.86
N PRO A 268 8.86 6.89 5.52
CA PRO A 268 10.06 6.80 4.70
C PRO A 268 10.95 8.04 4.76
N THR A 269 10.51 9.14 5.38
CA THR A 269 11.32 10.35 5.56
C THR A 269 12.19 10.26 6.81
N THR A 270 11.66 9.71 7.90
CA THR A 270 12.37 9.54 9.17
C THR A 270 12.98 8.14 9.32
N GLY A 271 12.49 7.17 8.55
CA GLY A 271 12.83 5.77 8.71
C GLY A 271 12.21 5.14 9.97
N LEU A 272 11.24 5.80 10.60
CA LEU A 272 10.58 5.31 11.81
C LEU A 272 9.28 4.58 11.50
N THR A 273 8.91 3.60 12.32
CA THR A 273 7.58 2.98 12.28
C THR A 273 6.81 3.45 13.51
N HIS A 274 5.62 4.01 13.30
CA HIS A 274 4.76 4.51 14.37
C HIS A 274 3.38 3.87 14.27
N ALA A 275 2.72 3.65 15.40
CA ALA A 275 1.28 3.40 15.35
C ALA A 275 0.57 4.69 14.89
N ILE A 276 -0.59 4.55 14.24
CA ILE A 276 -1.36 5.72 13.81
C ILE A 276 -1.77 6.59 14.99
N GLU A 277 -2.09 5.99 16.14
CA GLU A 277 -2.34 6.71 17.39
C GLU A 277 -1.16 7.57 17.84
N ASP A 278 0.08 7.08 17.77
CA ASP A 278 1.27 7.89 18.08
C ASP A 278 1.42 9.10 17.13
N ILE A 279 1.11 8.92 15.84
CA ILE A 279 1.15 9.99 14.84
C ILE A 279 0.07 11.05 15.15
N ILE A 280 -1.10 10.60 15.63
CA ILE A 280 -2.20 11.47 16.03
C ILE A 280 -1.81 12.25 17.29
N ASP A 281 -1.41 11.56 18.35
CA ASP A 281 -1.17 12.12 19.68
C ASP A 281 -0.02 13.14 19.71
N ARG A 282 1.01 12.93 18.88
CA ARG A 282 2.18 13.81 18.84
C ARG A 282 2.00 15.05 17.98
N GLU A 283 0.86 15.18 17.28
CA GLU A 283 0.64 16.13 16.17
C GLU A 283 1.77 16.13 15.10
N ALA A 284 2.66 15.14 15.16
CA ALA A 284 3.81 15.06 14.28
C ALA A 284 3.30 14.74 12.86
N GLY A 285 3.72 15.54 11.88
CA GLY A 285 3.58 15.15 10.49
C GLY A 285 4.26 13.79 10.28
N ALA A 286 3.63 12.92 9.49
CA ALA A 286 4.25 11.69 9.05
C ALA A 286 4.06 11.56 7.54
N ALA A 287 5.01 10.92 6.88
CA ALA A 287 4.90 10.56 5.47
C ALA A 287 4.63 9.06 5.32
N VAL A 288 4.15 8.67 4.14
CA VAL A 288 3.91 7.28 3.77
C VAL A 288 4.37 7.03 2.35
N TRP A 289 4.60 5.76 2.04
CA TRP A 289 4.64 5.30 0.66
C TRP A 289 3.23 5.27 0.07
N ALA A 290 3.01 6.01 -1.00
CA ALA A 290 1.77 6.03 -1.76
C ALA A 290 2.04 5.57 -3.20
N ALA A 291 1.28 4.58 -3.68
CA ALA A 291 1.31 4.19 -5.09
C ALA A 291 0.39 5.11 -5.91
N ASP A 292 0.87 5.57 -7.06
CA ASP A 292 0.01 6.20 -8.06
C ASP A 292 -0.77 5.17 -8.89
N LYS A 293 -1.53 5.63 -9.89
CA LYS A 293 -2.33 4.74 -10.75
C LYS A 293 -1.49 3.82 -11.63
N ALA A 294 -0.23 4.15 -11.87
CA ALA A 294 0.72 3.32 -12.59
C ALA A 294 1.48 2.37 -11.64
N GLY A 295 1.12 2.35 -10.34
CA GLY A 295 1.77 1.53 -9.32
C GLY A 295 3.09 2.12 -8.82
N GLN A 296 3.54 3.27 -9.32
CA GLN A 296 4.81 3.85 -8.91
C GLN A 296 4.69 4.41 -7.48
N PHE A 297 5.65 4.05 -6.63
CA PHE A 297 5.67 4.49 -5.23
C PHE A 297 6.31 5.87 -5.07
N HIS A 298 5.60 6.75 -4.38
CA HIS A 298 6.03 8.11 -4.02
C HIS A 298 5.95 8.31 -2.52
N ILE A 299 6.85 9.13 -1.96
CA ILE A 299 6.69 9.61 -0.57
C ILE A 299 5.66 10.72 -0.57
N ARG A 300 4.63 10.59 0.28
CA ARG A 300 3.60 11.63 0.45
C ARG A 300 3.32 11.90 1.93
N PRO A 301 3.13 13.17 2.33
CA PRO A 301 2.70 13.48 3.69
C PRO A 301 1.27 12.98 3.92
N ILE A 302 0.95 12.61 5.15
CA ILE A 302 -0.44 12.42 5.58
C ILE A 302 -1.11 13.80 5.62
N VAL A 303 -2.09 14.00 4.73
CA VAL A 303 -2.72 15.31 4.52
C VAL A 303 -4.00 15.53 5.35
N ALA A 304 -4.62 14.46 5.84
CA ALA A 304 -5.86 14.51 6.60
C ALA A 304 -5.94 13.33 7.57
N ARG A 305 -6.63 13.54 8.70
CA ARG A 305 -6.86 12.55 9.75
C ARG A 305 -8.33 12.61 10.12
N LEU A 306 -9.00 11.46 10.14
CA LEU A 306 -10.44 11.39 10.39
C LEU A 306 -10.70 10.35 11.48
N ASN A 307 -11.29 10.80 12.60
CA ASN A 307 -11.70 9.92 13.68
C ASN A 307 -13.09 9.36 13.35
N GLN A 308 -13.20 8.03 13.22
CA GLN A 308 -14.46 7.32 12.96
C GLN A 308 -15.08 6.67 14.21
N GLY A 309 -14.56 7.00 15.40
CA GLY A 309 -14.93 6.37 16.66
C GLY A 309 -14.54 4.90 16.73
N GLU A 310 -15.10 4.18 17.69
CA GLU A 310 -14.87 2.76 17.85
C GLU A 310 -15.60 1.97 16.74
N GLN A 311 -14.85 1.10 16.06
CA GLN A 311 -15.34 0.25 14.98
C GLN A 311 -14.83 -1.18 15.17
N GLN A 312 -15.58 -2.16 14.65
CA GLN A 312 -15.07 -3.51 14.52
C GLN A 312 -13.91 -3.53 13.52
N VAL A 313 -12.80 -4.19 13.87
CA VAL A 313 -11.62 -4.32 13.02
C VAL A 313 -11.28 -5.78 12.76
N LEU A 314 -10.75 -6.04 11.57
CA LEU A 314 -10.19 -7.32 11.15
C LEU A 314 -8.68 -7.29 11.39
N THR A 315 -8.13 -8.43 11.80
CA THR A 315 -6.67 -8.63 11.84
C THR A 315 -6.28 -9.58 10.72
N LEU A 316 -5.66 -9.05 9.67
CA LEU A 316 -5.16 -9.81 8.54
C LEU A 316 -3.75 -10.31 8.84
N GLY A 317 -3.58 -11.62 9.01
CA GLY A 317 -2.27 -12.25 9.15
C GLY A 317 -1.72 -12.67 7.79
N ILE A 318 -0.57 -12.11 7.40
CA ILE A 318 0.06 -12.46 6.11
C ILE A 318 0.99 -13.66 6.29
N ARG A 319 0.80 -14.69 5.46
CA ARG A 319 1.69 -15.86 5.46
C ARG A 319 3.12 -15.42 5.14
N GLY A 320 4.04 -15.72 6.06
CA GLY A 320 5.43 -15.29 5.99
C GLY A 320 5.77 -14.15 6.95
N GLY A 321 4.78 -13.40 7.45
CA GLY A 321 4.97 -12.40 8.50
C GLY A 321 4.28 -11.07 8.20
N GLY A 322 3.99 -10.31 9.25
CA GLY A 322 3.20 -9.07 9.21
C GLY A 322 1.74 -9.31 9.56
N THR A 323 1.19 -8.39 10.34
CA THR A 323 -0.23 -8.30 10.65
C THR A 323 -0.72 -6.91 10.25
N LEU A 324 -1.92 -6.84 9.70
CA LEU A 324 -2.57 -5.58 9.32
C LEU A 324 -3.93 -5.51 10.01
N ARG A 325 -4.16 -4.46 10.81
CA ARG A 325 -5.42 -4.21 11.50
C ARG A 325 -6.22 -3.16 10.73
N VAL A 326 -7.39 -3.53 10.22
CA VAL A 326 -8.17 -2.70 9.30
C VAL A 326 -9.65 -2.85 9.54
N THR A 327 -10.44 -1.84 9.19
CA THR A 327 -11.89 -1.98 9.14
C THR A 327 -12.29 -2.89 7.96
N PRO A 328 -13.43 -3.59 8.03
CA PRO A 328 -13.90 -4.47 6.96
C PRO A 328 -14.02 -3.82 5.58
N ASP A 329 -14.21 -2.50 5.52
CA ASP A 329 -14.34 -1.72 4.28
C ASP A 329 -13.02 -1.18 3.71
N HIS A 330 -11.90 -1.35 4.44
CA HIS A 330 -10.59 -0.94 3.95
C HIS A 330 -10.23 -1.68 2.65
N LEU A 331 -9.70 -0.96 1.67
CA LEU A 331 -9.32 -1.56 0.39
C LEU A 331 -7.94 -2.22 0.49
N ILE A 332 -7.89 -3.50 0.14
CA ILE A 332 -6.68 -4.30 0.04
C ILE A 332 -6.52 -4.69 -1.42
N LEU A 333 -5.31 -4.52 -1.96
CA LEU A 333 -4.98 -5.00 -3.29
C LEU A 333 -4.74 -6.51 -3.21
N SER A 334 -5.58 -7.32 -3.86
CA SER A 334 -5.43 -8.76 -4.01
C SER A 334 -4.90 -9.12 -5.40
N GLU A 335 -4.71 -10.42 -5.66
CA GLU A 335 -4.35 -10.94 -7.01
C GLU A 335 -5.41 -10.58 -8.07
N ASP A 336 -6.66 -10.39 -7.66
CA ASP A 336 -7.80 -10.02 -8.54
C ASP A 336 -8.09 -8.51 -8.55
N GLY A 337 -7.20 -7.69 -7.96
CA GLY A 337 -7.33 -6.24 -7.87
C GLY A 337 -7.82 -5.74 -6.51
N TRP A 338 -8.32 -4.50 -6.45
CA TRP A 338 -8.73 -3.89 -5.18
C TRP A 338 -10.04 -4.51 -4.66
N CYS A 339 -9.98 -5.14 -3.49
CA CYS A 339 -11.13 -5.71 -2.79
C CYS A 339 -11.21 -5.15 -1.36
N ARG A 340 -12.31 -5.40 -0.65
CA ARG A 340 -12.42 -4.98 0.76
C ARG A 340 -11.80 -6.02 1.69
N ALA A 341 -11.22 -5.56 2.80
CA ALA A 341 -10.62 -6.43 3.79
C ALA A 341 -11.61 -7.50 4.32
N GLY A 342 -12.89 -7.16 4.48
CA GLY A 342 -13.93 -8.10 4.93
C GLY A 342 -14.42 -9.08 3.87
N GLU A 343 -13.96 -8.94 2.62
CA GLU A 343 -14.25 -9.87 1.53
C GLU A 343 -13.13 -10.91 1.36
N LEU A 344 -11.99 -10.72 2.04
CA LEU A 344 -10.86 -11.64 2.00
C LEU A 344 -11.17 -12.90 2.80
N SER A 345 -10.82 -14.04 2.22
CA SER A 345 -10.83 -15.36 2.84
C SER A 345 -9.42 -15.83 3.17
N VAL A 346 -9.31 -16.76 4.14
CA VAL A 346 -8.02 -17.38 4.47
C VAL A 346 -7.49 -18.13 3.25
N GLY A 347 -6.30 -17.75 2.79
CA GLY A 347 -5.69 -18.30 1.58
C GLY A 347 -5.61 -17.30 0.43
N ASP A 348 -6.42 -16.23 0.49
CA ASP A 348 -6.36 -15.14 -0.48
C ASP A 348 -5.00 -14.46 -0.46
N ARG A 349 -4.58 -14.01 -1.64
CA ARG A 349 -3.28 -13.37 -1.81
C ARG A 349 -3.46 -11.87 -1.87
N VAL A 350 -2.66 -11.20 -1.07
CA VAL A 350 -2.62 -9.75 -0.99
C VAL A 350 -1.28 -9.25 -1.53
N ALA A 351 -1.31 -8.12 -2.22
CA ALA A 351 -0.14 -7.50 -2.79
C ALA A 351 0.79 -6.98 -1.68
N ARG A 352 2.09 -7.06 -1.94
CA ARG A 352 3.14 -6.43 -1.14
C ARG A 352 4.11 -5.76 -2.09
N PRO A 353 4.67 -4.60 -1.73
CA PRO A 353 5.64 -3.92 -2.57
C PRO A 353 6.85 -4.83 -2.81
N ARG A 354 7.22 -5.02 -4.08
CA ARG A 354 8.42 -5.79 -4.45
C ARG A 354 9.69 -5.00 -4.20
N ARG A 355 9.62 -3.69 -4.46
CA ARG A 355 10.69 -2.72 -4.29
C ARG A 355 10.08 -1.40 -3.84
N VAL A 356 10.80 -0.66 -3.00
CA VAL A 356 10.44 0.73 -2.66
C VAL A 356 11.66 1.62 -2.74
N GLY A 357 11.50 2.79 -3.36
CA GLY A 357 12.57 3.77 -3.50
C GLY A 357 13.79 3.26 -4.27
N GLY A 358 14.90 3.94 -4.03
CA GLY A 358 16.21 3.61 -4.56
C GLY A 358 17.31 4.12 -3.63
N PHE A 359 18.50 4.29 -4.20
CA PHE A 359 19.65 4.91 -3.57
C PHE A 359 19.98 6.19 -4.32
N GLY A 360 20.66 7.13 -3.65
CA GLY A 360 21.14 8.36 -4.27
C GLY A 360 22.66 8.51 -4.14
N GLU A 361 23.12 9.75 -4.07
CA GLU A 361 24.55 10.10 -4.02
C GLU A 361 24.98 10.72 -2.68
N ASN A 362 24.02 10.94 -1.76
CA ASN A 362 24.29 11.59 -0.49
C ASN A 362 25.15 10.69 0.41
N ARG A 363 26.23 11.27 0.93
CA ARG A 363 27.23 10.59 1.76
C ARG A 363 27.42 11.35 3.07
N PRO A 364 26.50 11.20 4.05
CA PRO A 364 26.61 11.89 5.33
C PRO A 364 27.83 11.43 6.15
N ILE A 365 28.33 10.22 5.90
CA ILE A 365 29.53 9.64 6.50
C ILE A 365 30.26 8.76 5.46
N PRO A 366 31.56 8.49 5.63
CA PRO A 366 32.27 7.45 4.89
C PRO A 366 31.66 6.05 5.07
N ALA A 367 31.83 5.19 4.07
CA ALA A 367 31.26 3.84 4.06
C ALA A 367 31.78 2.97 5.21
N GLU A 368 33.06 3.11 5.54
CA GLU A 368 33.69 2.46 6.68
C GLU A 368 33.11 2.93 8.04
N HIS A 369 32.68 4.19 8.16
CA HIS A 369 31.99 4.65 9.36
C HIS A 369 30.59 4.03 9.47
N ALA A 370 29.88 3.87 8.34
CA ALA A 370 28.61 3.14 8.31
C ALA A 370 28.81 1.67 8.71
N ARG A 371 29.90 1.04 8.27
CA ARG A 371 30.30 -0.31 8.71
C ARG A 371 30.55 -0.40 10.21
N MET A 372 31.31 0.56 10.76
CA MET A 372 31.55 0.65 12.20
C MET A 372 30.27 0.83 13.00
N LEU A 373 29.33 1.65 12.53
CA LEU A 373 28.00 1.75 13.13
C LEU A 373 27.28 0.40 13.14
N GLY A 374 27.39 -0.38 12.06
CA GLY A 374 26.80 -1.71 11.98
C GLY A 374 27.36 -2.67 13.05
N TYR A 375 28.68 -2.67 13.25
CA TYR A 375 29.33 -3.44 14.32
C TYR A 375 28.85 -3.01 15.71
N LEU A 376 28.71 -1.70 15.94
CA LEU A 376 28.30 -1.18 17.24
C LEU A 376 26.81 -1.40 17.52
N ILE A 377 25.97 -1.35 16.49
CA ILE A 377 24.54 -1.69 16.58
C ILE A 377 24.35 -3.17 16.87
N GLY A 378 25.17 -4.06 16.32
CA GLY A 378 25.13 -5.48 16.68
C GLY A 378 25.79 -5.75 18.03
N ASP A 379 27.10 -5.95 18.01
CA ASP A 379 27.91 -6.41 19.16
C ASP A 379 28.62 -5.28 19.93
N GLY A 380 28.16 -4.03 19.78
CA GLY A 380 28.73 -2.88 20.48
C GLY A 380 28.21 -2.67 21.89
N TYR A 381 29.10 -2.15 22.74
CA TYR A 381 28.76 -1.50 24.00
C TYR A 381 29.00 0.01 23.91
N VAL A 382 27.94 0.81 24.06
CA VAL A 382 27.94 2.29 23.91
C VAL A 382 27.31 2.99 25.11
N GLY A 383 27.32 2.37 26.30
CA GLY A 383 26.58 2.79 27.49
C GLY A 383 27.17 3.95 28.31
N GLY A 384 28.22 4.62 27.82
CA GLY A 384 28.77 5.86 28.37
C GLY A 384 29.50 5.79 29.72
N LYS A 385 29.28 4.75 30.54
CA LYS A 385 30.01 4.53 31.81
C LYS A 385 31.39 3.88 31.63
N THR A 386 31.60 3.22 30.51
CA THR A 386 32.86 2.61 30.12
C THR A 386 33.19 3.00 28.67
N PRO A 387 34.46 2.85 28.24
CA PRO A 387 34.83 3.11 26.85
C PRO A 387 33.95 2.33 25.88
N ILE A 388 33.69 2.92 24.71
CA ILE A 388 32.98 2.24 23.63
C ILE A 388 33.74 0.96 23.31
N ALA A 389 33.02 -0.15 23.15
CA ALA A 389 33.66 -1.43 22.88
C ALA A 389 32.91 -2.23 21.81
N PHE A 390 33.64 -3.11 21.15
CA PHE A 390 33.12 -4.10 20.22
C PHE A 390 33.55 -5.49 20.69
N ILE A 391 32.59 -6.40 20.85
CA ILE A 391 32.81 -7.72 21.45
C ILE A 391 32.43 -8.79 20.44
N ASN A 392 33.42 -9.34 19.74
CA ASN A 392 33.13 -10.31 18.68
C ASN A 392 34.19 -11.42 18.66
N ALA A 393 33.77 -12.65 18.36
CA ALA A 393 34.67 -13.81 18.31
C ALA A 393 35.64 -13.77 17.12
N GLN A 394 35.24 -13.14 16.02
CA GLN A 394 35.93 -13.16 14.74
C GLN A 394 37.04 -12.12 14.70
N GLU A 395 38.28 -12.57 14.49
CA GLU A 395 39.44 -11.68 14.48
C GLU A 395 39.42 -10.69 13.31
N SER A 396 39.01 -11.13 12.12
CA SER A 396 38.91 -10.27 10.93
C SER A 396 38.02 -9.04 11.15
N LEU A 397 36.88 -9.21 11.81
CA LEU A 397 35.96 -8.12 12.14
C LEU A 397 36.55 -7.18 13.20
N ARG A 398 37.27 -7.74 14.19
CA ARG A 398 37.95 -6.94 15.21
C ARG A 398 39.07 -6.09 14.62
N GLU A 399 39.87 -6.63 13.70
CA GLU A 399 40.95 -5.87 13.04
C GLU A 399 40.40 -4.78 12.12
N ASP A 400 39.32 -5.03 11.39
CA ASP A 400 38.63 -4.00 10.63
C ASP A 400 38.07 -2.89 11.56
N ALA A 401 37.39 -3.25 12.65
CA ALA A 401 36.90 -2.28 13.63
C ALA A 401 38.04 -1.45 14.27
N LYS A 402 39.20 -2.06 14.57
CA LYS A 402 40.41 -1.36 15.05
C LYS A 402 40.94 -0.37 14.01
N THR A 403 40.98 -0.77 12.75
CA THR A 403 41.44 0.07 11.64
C THR A 403 40.57 1.31 11.51
N ILE A 404 39.25 1.13 11.50
CA ILE A 404 38.28 2.23 11.41
C ILE A 404 38.37 3.14 12.64
N ALA A 405 38.44 2.56 13.85
CA ALA A 405 38.58 3.34 15.07
C ALA A 405 39.89 4.14 15.11
N THR A 406 40.99 3.59 14.59
CA THR A 406 42.28 4.28 14.49
C THR A 406 42.19 5.47 13.53
N ALA A 407 41.54 5.30 12.39
CA ALA A 407 41.26 6.40 11.45
C ALA A 407 40.39 7.51 12.08
N LEU A 408 39.51 7.15 13.01
CA LEU A 408 38.71 8.07 13.84
C LEU A 408 39.47 8.65 15.05
N GLY A 409 40.78 8.47 15.15
CA GLY A 409 41.62 9.00 16.23
C GLY A 409 41.49 8.26 17.57
N CYS A 410 40.93 7.04 17.57
CA CYS A 410 40.76 6.24 18.78
C CYS A 410 41.85 5.17 18.90
N LYS A 411 42.39 5.00 20.12
CA LYS A 411 43.28 3.88 20.45
C LYS A 411 42.44 2.65 20.81
N ALA A 412 42.57 1.60 20.01
CA ALA A 412 41.95 0.32 20.27
C ALA A 412 42.82 -0.58 21.16
N THR A 413 42.23 -1.15 22.21
CA THR A 413 42.92 -2.05 23.15
C THR A 413 42.17 -3.36 23.24
N SER A 414 42.82 -4.47 22.88
CA SER A 414 42.27 -5.81 23.04
C SER A 414 42.32 -6.26 24.50
N ARG A 415 41.24 -6.86 24.99
CA ARG A 415 41.09 -7.45 26.32
C ARG A 415 40.43 -8.83 26.19
N HIS A 416 40.48 -9.63 27.26
CA HIS A 416 39.84 -10.95 27.35
C HIS A 416 40.17 -11.86 26.16
N ASN A 417 41.46 -12.21 25.99
CA ASN A 417 41.97 -13.05 24.89
C ASN A 417 41.60 -12.54 23.49
N GLY A 418 41.51 -11.22 23.34
CA GLY A 418 41.22 -10.58 22.05
C GLY A 418 39.74 -10.41 21.73
N LEU A 419 38.82 -11.07 22.45
CA LEU A 419 37.36 -10.98 22.21
C LEU A 419 36.80 -9.56 22.33
N HIS A 420 37.34 -8.78 23.25
CA HIS A 420 36.85 -7.45 23.57
C HIS A 420 37.81 -6.39 23.06
N VAL A 421 37.35 -5.52 22.16
CA VAL A 421 38.11 -4.36 21.69
C VAL A 421 37.54 -3.11 22.33
N ALA A 422 38.28 -2.49 23.24
CA ALA A 422 37.93 -1.21 23.85
C ALA A 422 38.52 -0.05 23.05
N PHE A 423 37.70 0.94 22.70
CA PHE A 423 38.11 2.14 21.98
C PHE A 423 38.19 3.30 22.96
N SER A 424 39.41 3.82 23.13
CA SER A 424 39.71 4.93 24.03
C SER A 424 40.27 6.11 23.22
N HIS A 425 40.25 7.29 23.83
CA HIS A 425 40.91 8.48 23.31
C HIS A 425 41.78 9.06 24.42
N ARG A 426 42.77 9.88 24.06
CA ARG A 426 43.57 10.58 25.08
C ARG A 426 42.77 11.77 25.64
N PRO A 427 42.96 12.13 26.93
CA PRO A 427 42.42 13.37 27.46
C PRO A 427 42.84 14.57 26.60
N GLY A 428 41.87 15.40 26.19
CA GLY A 428 42.10 16.56 25.33
C GLY A 428 41.99 16.29 23.81
N GLU A 429 42.00 15.03 23.37
CA GLU A 429 41.73 14.67 21.98
C GLU A 429 40.24 14.41 21.74
N LYS A 430 39.75 14.77 20.54
CA LYS A 430 38.38 14.46 20.12
C LYS A 430 38.22 12.95 19.93
N ASN A 431 37.16 12.39 20.49
CA ASN A 431 36.81 10.99 20.31
C ASN A 431 35.88 10.85 19.10
N GLY A 432 36.46 10.63 17.92
CA GLY A 432 35.70 10.53 16.67
C GLY A 432 34.64 9.41 16.69
N LEU A 433 34.92 8.31 17.40
CA LEU A 433 33.94 7.22 17.54
C LEU A 433 32.75 7.61 18.43
N LEU A 434 32.99 8.35 19.51
CA LEU A 434 31.93 8.88 20.36
C LEU A 434 31.09 9.93 19.63
N GLU A 435 31.72 10.80 18.84
CA GLU A 435 31.02 11.76 17.97
C GLU A 435 30.15 11.03 16.95
N LEU A 436 30.67 9.97 16.32
CA LEU A 436 29.91 9.13 15.39
C LEU A 436 28.72 8.45 16.08
N CYS A 437 28.89 7.89 17.28
CA CYS A 437 27.80 7.28 18.06
C CYS A 437 26.73 8.29 18.49
N ARG A 438 27.12 9.53 18.81
CA ARG A 438 26.19 10.62 19.16
C ARG A 438 25.43 11.10 17.93
N TRP A 439 26.13 11.29 16.81
CA TRP A 439 25.53 11.64 15.53
C TRP A 439 24.51 10.58 15.07
N ALA A 440 24.85 9.31 15.25
CA ALA A 440 23.98 8.18 14.91
C ALA A 440 22.86 7.94 15.94
N GLU A 441 22.81 8.70 17.04
CA GLU A 441 21.85 8.52 18.13
C GLU A 441 21.81 7.08 18.69
N ILE A 442 22.98 6.43 18.79
CA ILE A 442 23.09 5.09 19.41
C ILE A 442 23.77 5.14 20.78
N TYR A 443 24.44 6.25 21.12
CA TYR A 443 25.10 6.42 22.40
C TYR A 443 24.09 6.41 23.56
N GLY A 444 24.34 5.58 24.57
CA GLY A 444 23.46 5.44 25.75
C GLY A 444 22.20 4.59 25.55
N HIS A 445 21.88 4.19 24.31
CA HIS A 445 20.70 3.37 24.03
C HIS A 445 20.92 1.89 24.36
N LEU A 446 19.89 1.28 24.93
CA LEU A 446 19.86 -0.16 25.20
C LEU A 446 19.47 -0.95 23.95
N ALA A 447 19.71 -2.27 23.96
CA ALA A 447 19.43 -3.15 22.81
C ALA A 447 18.00 -3.01 22.21
N PRO A 448 16.92 -2.86 23.01
CA PRO A 448 15.56 -2.66 22.48
C PRO A 448 15.31 -1.31 21.81
N GLU A 449 16.16 -0.31 22.10
CA GLU A 449 16.03 1.06 21.61
C GLU A 449 16.92 1.34 20.39
N LYS A 450 17.81 0.40 20.06
CA LYS A 450 18.72 0.50 18.91
C LYS A 450 17.91 0.74 17.64
N ARG A 451 18.39 1.66 16.81
CA ARG A 451 17.79 2.02 15.52
C ARG A 451 18.88 2.42 14.53
N ILE A 452 18.56 2.39 13.26
CA ILE A 452 19.35 2.97 12.19
C ILE A 452 19.09 4.49 12.18
N PRO A 453 20.14 5.33 12.05
CA PRO A 453 20.01 6.78 11.98
C PRO A 453 19.08 7.22 10.85
N PRO A 454 18.19 8.21 11.05
CA PRO A 454 17.33 8.74 9.99
C PRO A 454 18.10 9.16 8.73
N SER A 455 19.29 9.72 8.88
CA SER A 455 20.19 10.12 7.78
C SER A 455 20.66 8.97 6.90
N LEU A 456 20.64 7.72 7.40
CA LEU A 456 20.94 6.50 6.63
C LEU A 456 19.66 5.81 6.14
N MET A 457 18.49 6.34 6.50
CA MET A 457 17.17 5.88 6.07
C MET A 457 16.54 6.76 4.98
N THR A 458 17.14 7.89 4.60
CA THR A 458 16.63 8.74 3.51
C THR A 458 16.80 8.07 2.14
N GLN A 459 16.06 8.50 1.12
CA GLN A 459 16.13 7.89 -0.23
C GLN A 459 17.39 8.27 -1.02
N ASP A 460 17.96 9.43 -0.71
CA ASP A 460 19.11 10.00 -1.40
C ASP A 460 20.45 9.44 -0.90
N VAL A 461 20.45 8.62 0.16
CA VAL A 461 21.67 8.00 0.69
C VAL A 461 22.32 7.05 -0.32
N ALA A 462 23.66 7.09 -0.38
CA ALA A 462 24.46 6.23 -1.23
C ALA A 462 24.33 4.74 -0.87
N GLU A 463 24.26 3.90 -1.90
CA GLU A 463 24.07 2.45 -1.80
C GLU A 463 25.14 1.77 -0.95
N ASP A 464 26.41 2.12 -1.16
CA ASP A 464 27.56 1.51 -0.49
C ASP A 464 27.58 1.80 1.02
N LEU A 465 27.05 2.93 1.48
CA LEU A 465 26.90 3.25 2.90
C LEU A 465 25.90 2.30 3.56
N VAL A 466 24.73 2.11 2.93
CA VAL A 466 23.69 1.20 3.44
C VAL A 466 24.19 -0.24 3.39
N ALA A 467 24.88 -0.63 2.32
CA ALA A 467 25.49 -1.95 2.19
C ALA A 467 26.51 -2.22 3.30
N ASN A 468 27.40 -1.27 3.59
CA ASN A 468 28.39 -1.40 4.65
C ASN A 468 27.77 -1.43 6.05
N LEU A 469 26.72 -0.64 6.30
CA LEU A 469 25.95 -0.68 7.54
C LEU A 469 25.32 -2.07 7.75
N LEU A 470 24.58 -2.57 6.75
CA LEU A 470 23.92 -3.87 6.82
C LEU A 470 24.93 -5.02 6.90
N PHE A 471 26.11 -4.88 6.28
CA PHE A 471 27.22 -5.81 6.48
C PHE A 471 27.61 -5.90 7.95
N GLY A 472 27.91 -4.77 8.60
CA GLY A 472 28.33 -4.77 10.00
C GLY A 472 27.26 -5.37 10.94
N ILE A 473 25.98 -5.07 10.67
CA ILE A 473 24.84 -5.63 11.41
C ILE A 473 24.74 -7.15 11.20
N PHE A 474 24.81 -7.61 9.95
CA PHE A 474 24.71 -9.02 9.59
C PHE A 474 25.89 -9.85 10.10
N GLU A 475 27.11 -9.31 10.04
CA GLU A 475 28.31 -9.96 10.59
C GLU A 475 28.38 -9.92 12.12
N SER A 476 27.47 -9.24 12.80
CA SER A 476 27.38 -9.24 14.26
C SER A 476 26.33 -10.25 14.74
N ASP A 477 25.04 -9.95 14.55
CA ASP A 477 23.90 -10.79 15.02
C ASP A 477 23.16 -11.52 13.88
N GLY A 478 23.74 -11.57 12.68
CA GLY A 478 23.16 -12.31 11.58
C GLY A 478 23.24 -13.83 11.76
N TRP A 479 22.44 -14.54 10.98
CA TRP A 479 22.46 -16.00 10.93
C TRP A 479 22.19 -16.49 9.51
N ILE A 480 22.69 -17.71 9.23
CA ILE A 480 22.48 -18.45 7.99
C ILE A 480 22.05 -19.86 8.38
N SER A 481 21.02 -20.38 7.73
CA SER A 481 20.50 -21.71 7.97
C SER A 481 20.19 -22.40 6.65
N ARG A 482 20.69 -23.63 6.51
CA ARG A 482 20.25 -24.57 5.47
C ARG A 482 19.12 -25.42 6.05
N GLU A 483 17.95 -25.37 5.42
CA GLU A 483 16.82 -26.20 5.81
C GLU A 483 17.03 -27.66 5.37
N ARG A 484 16.34 -28.60 6.04
CA ARG A 484 16.38 -30.03 5.66
C ARG A 484 15.95 -30.28 4.21
N ALA A 485 15.07 -29.43 3.70
CA ALA A 485 14.62 -29.45 2.31
C ALA A 485 15.59 -28.75 1.36
N GLY A 486 16.81 -28.38 1.80
CA GLY A 486 17.86 -27.75 1.01
C GLY A 486 17.75 -26.23 0.87
N ALA A 487 16.62 -25.59 1.20
CA ALA A 487 16.49 -24.13 1.08
C ALA A 487 17.48 -23.37 1.99
N ILE A 488 18.04 -22.26 1.50
CA ILE A 488 18.83 -21.33 2.32
C ILE A 488 17.92 -20.25 2.88
N ARG A 489 18.13 -19.91 4.15
CA ARG A 489 17.61 -18.72 4.79
C ARG A 489 18.75 -17.98 5.47
N CYS A 490 18.70 -16.66 5.38
CA CYS A 490 19.56 -15.80 6.19
C CYS A 490 18.70 -14.72 6.84
N GLY A 491 19.26 -14.07 7.85
CA GLY A 491 18.55 -12.99 8.52
C GLY A 491 19.33 -12.43 9.68
N PHE A 492 18.64 -11.60 10.44
CA PHE A 492 19.15 -10.91 11.61
C PHE A 492 18.14 -11.03 12.75
N ALA A 493 18.64 -11.10 13.99
CA ALA A 493 17.82 -11.16 15.19
C ALA A 493 18.16 -10.00 16.11
N THR A 494 17.16 -9.38 16.72
CA THR A 494 17.34 -8.24 17.63
C THR A 494 16.20 -8.17 18.64
N THR A 495 16.40 -7.43 19.73
CA THR A 495 15.31 -7.08 20.66
C THR A 495 14.60 -5.78 20.27
N SER A 496 15.13 -5.02 19.30
CA SER A 496 14.51 -3.81 18.78
C SER A 496 13.58 -4.10 17.60
N GLU A 497 12.29 -3.88 17.78
CA GLU A 497 11.31 -3.94 16.69
C GLU A 497 11.64 -2.93 15.59
N GLN A 498 12.01 -1.72 15.98
CA GLN A 498 12.30 -0.62 15.08
C GLN A 498 13.47 -0.94 14.16
N LEU A 499 14.56 -1.49 14.71
CA LEU A 499 15.72 -1.92 13.92
C LEU A 499 15.35 -3.04 12.93
N ALA A 500 14.60 -4.05 13.37
CA ALA A 500 14.16 -5.14 12.50
C ALA A 500 13.33 -4.62 11.30
N ARG A 501 12.42 -3.68 11.56
CA ARG A 501 11.60 -3.03 10.53
C ARG A 501 12.42 -2.14 9.60
N GLN A 502 13.37 -1.36 10.12
CA GLN A 502 14.26 -0.54 9.30
C GLN A 502 15.09 -1.37 8.34
N ILE A 503 15.66 -2.49 8.82
CA ILE A 503 16.39 -3.43 7.97
C ILE A 503 15.46 -3.99 6.88
N HIS A 504 14.21 -4.35 7.21
CA HIS A 504 13.24 -4.80 6.21
C HIS A 504 13.02 -3.77 5.10
N TRP A 505 12.82 -2.50 5.47
CA TRP A 505 12.61 -1.41 4.51
C TRP A 505 13.85 -1.07 3.68
N LEU A 506 15.05 -1.16 4.24
CA LEU A 506 16.29 -1.00 3.48
C LEU A 506 16.49 -2.13 2.48
N LEU A 507 16.25 -3.39 2.89
CA LEU A 507 16.34 -4.55 2.00
C LEU A 507 15.40 -4.45 0.79
N LEU A 508 14.20 -3.90 0.99
CA LEU A 508 13.25 -3.68 -0.10
C LEU A 508 13.78 -2.70 -1.17
N ARG A 509 14.78 -1.85 -0.91
CA ARG A 509 15.37 -0.96 -1.93
C ARG A 509 16.14 -1.70 -3.01
N TRP A 510 16.75 -2.83 -2.65
CA TRP A 510 17.36 -3.78 -3.58
C TRP A 510 16.35 -4.78 -4.16
N GLY A 511 15.07 -4.67 -3.81
CA GLY A 511 14.06 -5.68 -4.15
C GLY A 511 14.25 -7.00 -3.41
N ILE A 512 14.93 -6.98 -2.25
CA ILE A 512 15.12 -8.15 -1.39
C ILE A 512 13.90 -8.25 -0.47
N SER A 513 12.99 -9.18 -0.77
CA SER A 513 11.87 -9.44 0.12
C SER A 513 12.36 -10.11 1.41
N SER A 514 12.00 -9.50 2.53
CA SER A 514 12.23 -10.05 3.87
C SER A 514 10.96 -10.03 4.69
N HIS A 515 10.98 -10.75 5.81
CA HIS A 515 9.86 -10.83 6.72
C HIS A 515 10.29 -10.51 8.13
N VAL A 516 9.56 -9.63 8.80
CA VAL A 516 9.74 -9.35 10.22
C VAL A 516 8.78 -10.23 11.02
N SER A 517 9.33 -11.04 11.92
CA SER A 517 8.56 -11.88 12.85
C SER A 517 9.05 -11.69 14.27
N VAL A 518 8.16 -11.76 15.25
CA VAL A 518 8.51 -11.75 16.68
C VAL A 518 8.44 -13.17 17.25
N HIS A 519 9.37 -13.50 18.12
CA HIS A 519 9.35 -14.67 18.99
C HIS A 519 9.21 -14.21 20.44
N GLN A 520 8.19 -14.69 21.13
CA GLN A 520 7.97 -14.33 22.53
C GLN A 520 8.91 -15.11 23.45
N PRO A 521 9.30 -14.54 24.61
CA PRO A 521 9.98 -15.26 25.67
C PRO A 521 9.32 -16.62 25.96
N GLY A 522 10.09 -17.70 25.92
CA GLY A 522 9.62 -19.05 26.26
C GLY A 522 9.10 -19.89 25.08
N GLU A 523 8.76 -19.30 23.93
CA GLU A 523 8.33 -20.05 22.74
C GLU A 523 9.46 -20.90 22.14
N ARG A 524 10.70 -20.43 22.27
CA ARG A 524 11.91 -21.17 21.87
C ARG A 524 12.84 -21.32 23.06
N ARG A 525 13.08 -22.58 23.44
CA ARG A 525 14.16 -22.92 24.38
C ARG A 525 15.44 -23.09 23.57
N SER A 526 16.38 -22.18 23.77
CA SER A 526 17.74 -22.38 23.26
C SER A 526 18.51 -23.24 24.25
N VAL A 527 19.41 -24.09 23.77
CA VAL A 527 20.29 -24.85 24.65
C VAL A 527 21.70 -24.28 24.50
N ILE A 528 22.25 -23.75 25.59
CA ILE A 528 23.62 -23.24 25.63
C ILE A 528 24.38 -24.10 26.63
N ALA A 529 25.45 -24.77 26.18
CA ALA A 529 26.25 -25.69 26.99
C ALA A 529 25.39 -26.75 27.74
N GLY A 530 24.39 -27.32 27.07
CA GLY A 530 23.50 -28.33 27.64
C GLY A 530 22.41 -27.82 28.57
N ARG A 531 22.33 -26.50 28.84
CA ARG A 531 21.30 -25.90 29.69
C ARG A 531 20.23 -25.20 28.86
N PRO A 532 18.94 -25.39 29.15
CA PRO A 532 17.88 -24.62 28.51
C PRO A 532 17.95 -23.17 28.99
N VAL A 533 18.04 -22.24 28.05
CA VAL A 533 18.06 -20.80 28.26
C VAL A 533 16.80 -20.21 27.63
N VAL A 534 16.14 -19.34 28.38
CA VAL A 534 14.96 -18.59 27.95
C VAL A 534 15.33 -17.10 27.91
N GLY A 535 15.14 -16.47 26.75
CA GLY A 535 15.31 -15.03 26.63
C GLY A 535 14.27 -14.28 27.45
N LYS A 536 14.64 -13.14 28.02
CA LYS A 536 13.74 -12.31 28.86
C LYS A 536 12.86 -11.34 28.06
N LEU A 537 13.27 -11.02 26.83
CA LEU A 537 12.64 -10.02 25.98
C LEU A 537 12.15 -10.66 24.66
N PRO A 538 11.12 -10.09 24.01
CA PRO A 538 10.74 -10.46 22.66
C PRO A 538 11.92 -10.32 21.70
N CYS A 539 12.07 -11.31 20.82
CA CYS A 539 13.12 -11.32 19.79
C CYS A 539 12.48 -11.13 18.42
N TRP A 540 12.81 -10.02 17.79
CA TRP A 540 12.42 -9.68 16.42
C TRP A 540 13.43 -10.25 15.44
N GLN A 541 12.95 -10.83 14.35
CA GLN A 541 13.78 -11.40 13.30
C GLN A 541 13.40 -10.83 11.94
N THR A 542 14.38 -10.27 11.24
CA THR A 542 14.26 -9.94 9.81
C THR A 542 14.82 -11.10 9.01
N ARG A 543 13.93 -11.87 8.39
CA ARG A 543 14.24 -13.12 7.69
C ARG A 543 14.17 -12.93 6.19
N ILE A 544 15.26 -13.25 5.51
CA ILE A 544 15.37 -13.31 4.06
C ILE A 544 15.16 -14.77 3.66
N SER A 545 14.11 -15.00 2.87
CA SER A 545 13.69 -16.35 2.45
C SER A 545 13.68 -16.45 0.93
N GLY A 546 14.02 -17.62 0.42
CA GLY A 546 14.08 -17.89 -1.01
C GLY A 546 15.46 -17.59 -1.57
N ILE A 547 15.92 -18.50 -2.43
CA ILE A 547 17.28 -18.47 -2.97
C ILE A 547 17.59 -17.17 -3.72
N ASP A 548 16.62 -16.61 -4.44
CA ASP A 548 16.81 -15.37 -5.21
C ASP A 548 17.04 -14.17 -4.29
N ASN A 549 16.31 -14.08 -3.17
CA ASN A 549 16.51 -13.01 -2.20
C ASN A 549 17.87 -13.15 -1.49
N ALA A 550 18.28 -14.40 -1.18
CA ALA A 550 19.58 -14.66 -0.58
C ALA A 550 20.75 -14.32 -1.53
N ARG A 551 20.60 -14.58 -2.84
CA ARG A 551 21.57 -14.16 -3.87
C ARG A 551 21.66 -12.65 -3.98
N ARG A 552 20.52 -11.97 -4.16
CA ARG A 552 20.47 -10.50 -4.18
C ARG A 552 21.09 -9.87 -2.93
N PHE A 553 20.86 -10.48 -1.76
CA PHE A 553 21.49 -10.04 -0.52
C PHE A 553 23.02 -10.19 -0.54
N ALA A 554 23.53 -11.31 -1.03
CA ALA A 554 24.98 -11.55 -1.17
C ALA A 554 25.64 -10.67 -2.25
N GLU A 555 24.87 -10.24 -3.27
CA GLU A 555 25.32 -9.31 -4.31
C GLU A 555 25.29 -7.85 -3.82
N ALA A 556 24.28 -7.47 -3.03
CA ALA A 556 24.07 -6.11 -2.57
C ALA A 556 25.00 -5.66 -1.42
N ILE A 557 25.48 -6.61 -0.62
CA ILE A 557 26.21 -6.34 0.63
C ILE A 557 27.60 -6.97 0.54
N PRO A 558 28.66 -6.32 1.05
CA PRO A 558 29.98 -6.95 1.16
C PRO A 558 29.91 -8.34 1.80
N THR A 559 30.67 -9.31 1.30
CA THR A 559 30.62 -10.71 1.78
C THR A 559 31.97 -11.23 2.27
N TRP A 560 32.96 -10.35 2.47
CA TRP A 560 34.29 -10.74 2.91
C TRP A 560 34.32 -11.24 4.37
N GLY A 561 33.32 -10.90 5.18
CA GLY A 561 33.18 -11.35 6.57
C GLY A 561 32.83 -12.85 6.67
N PRO A 562 33.01 -13.45 7.86
CA PRO A 562 32.83 -14.90 8.04
C PRO A 562 31.43 -15.41 7.65
N ARG A 563 30.37 -14.65 7.97
CA ARG A 563 29.00 -15.05 7.58
C ARG A 563 28.78 -14.84 6.09
N GLY A 564 29.24 -13.73 5.52
CA GLY A 564 29.19 -13.45 4.09
C GLY A 564 29.85 -14.56 3.27
N GLN A 565 31.06 -14.98 3.66
CA GLN A 565 31.76 -16.10 3.05
C GLN A 565 30.94 -17.38 3.17
N LYS A 566 30.37 -17.66 4.35
CA LYS A 566 29.52 -18.84 4.53
C LYS A 566 28.27 -18.81 3.67
N LEU A 567 27.67 -17.63 3.48
CA LEU A 567 26.52 -17.45 2.60
C LEU A 567 26.92 -17.71 1.14
N ALA A 568 28.05 -17.16 0.70
CA ALA A 568 28.58 -17.36 -0.65
C ALA A 568 28.89 -18.85 -0.93
N GLU A 569 29.58 -19.53 -0.02
CA GLU A 569 29.79 -20.99 -0.07
C GLU A 569 28.45 -21.73 -0.17
N CYS A 570 27.48 -21.32 0.65
CA CYS A 570 26.19 -21.97 0.64
C CYS A 570 25.52 -21.79 -0.72
N LEU A 571 25.50 -20.58 -1.29
CA LEU A 571 24.86 -20.25 -2.56
C LEU A 571 25.54 -20.85 -3.79
N ALA A 572 26.82 -21.21 -3.70
CA ALA A 572 27.58 -21.86 -4.78
C ALA A 572 27.16 -23.32 -5.01
N ASP A 573 26.46 -23.94 -4.05
CA ASP A 573 26.02 -25.35 -4.13
C ASP A 573 25.02 -25.59 -5.28
N PRO A 574 25.37 -26.39 -6.29
CA PRO A 574 24.52 -26.64 -7.46
C PRO A 574 23.17 -27.30 -7.11
N ALA A 575 23.09 -28.05 -6.00
CA ALA A 575 21.86 -28.71 -5.57
C ALA A 575 20.74 -27.70 -5.26
N LEU A 576 21.11 -26.47 -4.91
CA LEU A 576 20.18 -25.43 -4.52
C LEU A 576 19.34 -24.87 -5.66
N ARG A 577 19.80 -25.01 -6.91
CA ARG A 577 19.09 -24.54 -8.11
C ARG A 577 17.73 -25.23 -8.30
N LYS A 578 17.50 -26.37 -7.65
CA LYS A 578 16.25 -27.15 -7.71
C LYS A 578 15.15 -26.67 -6.74
N HIS A 579 15.42 -25.72 -5.85
CA HIS A 579 14.44 -25.27 -4.84
C HIS A 579 13.61 -24.08 -5.30
N ARG A 580 12.38 -23.96 -4.75
CA ARG A 580 11.46 -22.87 -5.07
C ARG A 580 12.05 -21.51 -4.69
N GLY A 581 11.97 -20.58 -5.63
CA GLY A 581 12.40 -19.19 -5.48
C GLY A 581 11.45 -18.33 -4.64
N SER A 582 11.79 -17.05 -4.54
CA SER A 582 10.92 -16.03 -3.92
C SER A 582 9.54 -16.00 -4.61
N GLN A 583 8.49 -15.64 -3.86
CA GLN A 583 7.16 -15.41 -4.43
C GLN A 583 7.17 -14.35 -5.54
N GLN A 584 8.14 -13.42 -5.50
CA GLN A 584 8.34 -12.38 -6.53
C GLN A 584 8.74 -12.93 -7.90
N VAL A 585 9.22 -14.17 -7.98
CA VAL A 585 9.65 -14.79 -9.26
C VAL A 585 8.48 -15.50 -9.94
N TYR A 586 7.29 -15.52 -9.35
CA TYR A 586 6.11 -16.13 -9.94
C TYR A 586 5.15 -15.05 -10.43
N LEU A 587 4.64 -15.22 -11.64
CA LEU A 587 3.51 -14.43 -12.13
C LEU A 587 2.21 -14.92 -11.47
N PRO A 588 1.18 -14.07 -11.35
CA PRO A 588 -0.20 -14.40 -11.05
C PRO A 588 -0.73 -15.53 -11.92
N THR A 589 -1.77 -16.16 -11.41
CA THR A 589 -2.34 -17.38 -11.98
C THR A 589 -3.06 -17.09 -13.30
N ASN A 590 -3.62 -15.88 -13.46
CA ASN A 590 -4.30 -15.43 -14.68
C ASN A 590 -3.34 -15.23 -15.88
N ALA A 591 -2.03 -15.07 -15.66
CA ALA A 591 -1.04 -15.00 -16.73
C ALA A 591 -0.79 -16.37 -17.40
N TRP A 592 -1.20 -17.47 -16.76
CA TRP A 592 -0.92 -18.83 -17.23
C TRP A 592 -1.53 -19.12 -18.61
N GLU A 593 -2.85 -19.00 -18.73
CA GLU A 593 -3.59 -19.38 -19.94
C GLU A 593 -3.18 -18.55 -21.16
N PRO A 594 -3.08 -17.20 -21.09
CA PRO A 594 -2.64 -16.39 -22.23
C PRO A 594 -1.24 -16.74 -22.73
N VAL A 595 -0.29 -16.99 -21.81
CA VAL A 595 1.09 -17.33 -22.18
C VAL A 595 1.16 -18.70 -22.84
N VAL A 596 0.49 -19.71 -22.28
CA VAL A 596 0.50 -21.05 -22.88
C VAL A 596 -0.16 -21.04 -24.25
N ALA A 597 -1.32 -20.39 -24.40
CA ALA A 597 -1.99 -20.24 -25.69
C ALA A 597 -1.10 -19.52 -26.72
N TYR A 598 -0.38 -18.47 -26.31
CA TYR A 598 0.56 -17.78 -27.19
C TYR A 598 1.70 -18.67 -27.69
N LEU A 599 2.30 -19.47 -26.80
CA LEU A 599 3.39 -20.39 -27.15
C LEU A 599 2.90 -21.50 -28.10
N GLU A 600 1.71 -22.05 -27.82
CA GLU A 600 1.07 -23.08 -28.65
C GLU A 600 0.72 -22.55 -30.04
N ASN A 601 0.16 -21.33 -30.13
CA ASN A 601 -0.16 -20.68 -31.40
C ASN A 601 1.09 -20.38 -32.26
N ARG A 602 2.26 -20.23 -31.63
CA ARG A 602 3.55 -20.13 -32.32
C ARG A 602 4.17 -21.49 -32.68
N GLY A 603 3.47 -22.60 -32.41
CA GLY A 603 3.94 -23.96 -32.69
C GLY A 603 5.11 -24.40 -31.81
N LEU A 604 5.35 -23.73 -30.68
CA LEU A 604 6.42 -24.11 -29.77
C LEU A 604 5.99 -25.33 -28.94
N THR A 605 6.90 -26.27 -28.75
CA THR A 605 6.66 -27.45 -27.89
C THR A 605 7.28 -27.24 -26.51
N PRO A 606 6.86 -27.99 -25.47
CA PRO A 606 7.53 -27.97 -24.17
C PRO A 606 9.03 -28.26 -24.26
N ALA A 607 9.47 -29.13 -25.18
CA ALA A 607 10.89 -29.41 -25.41
C ALA A 607 11.64 -28.20 -26.00
N THR A 608 11.05 -27.54 -26.99
CA THR A 608 11.61 -26.32 -27.59
C THR A 608 11.72 -25.20 -26.55
N VAL A 609 10.68 -25.00 -25.75
CA VAL A 609 10.69 -23.99 -24.69
C VAL A 609 11.67 -24.34 -23.57
N ALA A 610 11.81 -25.61 -23.21
CA ALA A 610 12.82 -26.04 -22.25
C ALA A 610 14.24 -25.76 -22.77
N ALA A 611 14.51 -25.94 -24.06
CA ALA A 611 15.79 -25.59 -24.67
C ALA A 611 16.07 -24.09 -24.63
N ILE A 612 15.05 -23.25 -24.87
CA ILE A 612 15.16 -21.78 -24.75
C ILE A 612 15.44 -21.36 -23.30
N VAL A 613 14.77 -21.97 -22.33
CA VAL A 613 14.96 -21.66 -20.90
C VAL A 613 16.33 -22.15 -20.40
N GLY A 614 16.83 -23.27 -20.91
CA GLY A 614 18.13 -23.88 -20.55
C GLY A 614 18.13 -24.57 -19.20
N ASP A 615 19.25 -24.51 -18.46
CA ASP A 615 19.49 -25.19 -17.17
C ASP A 615 18.44 -24.93 -16.07
N GLY A 616 17.60 -23.90 -16.24
CA GLY A 616 16.52 -23.56 -15.32
C GLY A 616 15.16 -24.20 -15.63
N ALA A 617 15.02 -24.92 -16.75
CA ALA A 617 13.76 -25.52 -17.19
C ALA A 617 13.36 -26.73 -16.31
N GLY A 618 12.05 -26.93 -16.12
CA GLY A 618 11.56 -28.22 -15.61
C GLY A 618 11.54 -29.28 -16.71
N ASP A 619 11.25 -30.53 -16.32
CA ASP A 619 11.26 -31.66 -17.26
C ASP A 619 10.22 -31.46 -18.38
N PRO A 620 10.64 -31.40 -19.66
CA PRO A 620 9.73 -31.19 -20.79
C PRO A 620 8.71 -32.31 -20.98
N ARG A 621 8.96 -33.51 -20.45
CA ARG A 621 7.99 -34.63 -20.47
C ARG A 621 6.73 -34.33 -19.66
N GLY A 622 6.82 -33.42 -18.69
CA GLY A 622 5.68 -32.96 -17.90
C GLY A 622 4.91 -31.79 -18.51
N GLY A 623 5.20 -31.43 -19.76
CA GLY A 623 4.53 -30.36 -20.50
C GLY A 623 4.89 -28.95 -20.02
N PHE A 624 4.19 -27.94 -20.55
CA PHE A 624 4.45 -26.53 -20.22
C PHE A 624 4.36 -26.23 -18.73
N ARG A 625 3.52 -26.95 -17.97
CA ARG A 625 3.42 -26.84 -16.50
C ARG A 625 4.75 -27.05 -15.79
N GLN A 626 5.53 -28.05 -16.18
CA GLN A 626 6.83 -28.28 -15.56
C GLN A 626 7.90 -27.33 -16.13
N VAL A 627 7.89 -27.11 -17.43
CA VAL A 627 8.86 -26.26 -18.13
C VAL A 627 8.80 -24.80 -17.68
N LEU A 628 7.61 -24.22 -17.57
CA LEU A 628 7.42 -22.81 -17.22
C LEU A 628 7.27 -22.56 -15.71
N GLY A 629 6.89 -23.60 -14.96
CA GLY A 629 6.76 -23.55 -13.51
C GLY A 629 5.35 -23.93 -13.05
N SER A 630 5.25 -24.81 -12.05
CA SER A 630 3.95 -25.27 -11.51
C SER A 630 3.81 -24.89 -10.04
N PRO A 631 2.66 -24.33 -9.60
CA PRO A 631 1.42 -24.08 -10.36
C PRO A 631 1.38 -22.71 -11.07
N ARG A 632 2.47 -21.94 -11.08
CA ARG A 632 2.54 -20.58 -11.64
C ARG A 632 3.79 -20.39 -12.48
N LEU A 633 3.65 -19.59 -13.54
CA LEU A 633 4.74 -19.22 -14.43
C LEU A 633 5.87 -18.56 -13.64
N ARG A 634 7.10 -19.00 -13.88
CA ARG A 634 8.27 -18.30 -13.36
C ARG A 634 8.68 -17.19 -14.32
N ARG A 635 8.85 -16.00 -13.77
CA ARG A 635 9.16 -14.77 -14.49
C ARG A 635 10.50 -14.83 -15.21
N ASP A 636 11.55 -15.35 -14.56
CA ASP A 636 12.88 -15.53 -15.13
C ASP A 636 12.89 -16.46 -16.35
N ARG A 637 12.02 -17.48 -16.34
CA ARG A 637 11.84 -18.36 -17.50
C ARG A 637 11.13 -17.64 -18.64
N LEU A 638 10.10 -16.85 -18.31
CA LEU A 638 9.35 -16.09 -19.30
C LEU A 638 10.17 -14.95 -19.92
N GLU A 639 11.03 -14.29 -19.14
CA GLU A 639 11.98 -13.27 -19.60
C GLU A 639 12.90 -13.84 -20.67
N ARG A 640 13.55 -14.99 -20.42
CA ARG A 640 14.40 -15.68 -21.42
C ARG A 640 13.65 -16.03 -22.71
N ILE A 641 12.40 -16.48 -22.56
CA ILE A 641 11.55 -16.80 -23.71
C ILE A 641 11.19 -15.51 -24.48
N ALA A 642 10.84 -14.44 -23.77
CA ALA A 642 10.49 -13.16 -24.37
C ALA A 642 11.67 -12.55 -25.14
N GLU A 643 12.87 -12.60 -24.56
CA GLU A 643 14.12 -12.14 -25.19
C GLU A 643 14.48 -12.98 -26.42
N THR A 644 14.44 -14.31 -26.29
CA THR A 644 14.81 -15.22 -27.40
C THR A 644 13.84 -15.13 -28.57
N LEU A 645 12.55 -14.90 -28.28
CA LEU A 645 11.49 -14.81 -29.30
C LEU A 645 11.20 -13.38 -29.79
N ASP A 646 11.92 -12.39 -29.26
CA ASP A 646 11.67 -10.95 -29.42
C ASP A 646 10.17 -10.61 -29.34
N SER A 647 9.54 -11.07 -28.25
CA SER A 647 8.09 -11.15 -28.13
C SER A 647 7.52 -9.97 -27.34
N LYS A 648 6.93 -9.01 -28.05
CA LYS A 648 6.24 -7.86 -27.44
C LYS A 648 5.13 -8.26 -26.47
N PHE A 649 4.31 -9.26 -26.82
CA PHE A 649 3.26 -9.77 -25.93
C PHE A 649 3.81 -10.30 -24.61
N LEU A 650 4.90 -11.08 -24.65
CA LEU A 650 5.49 -11.62 -23.43
C LEU A 650 6.17 -10.52 -22.60
N GLN A 651 6.74 -9.50 -23.24
CA GLN A 651 7.26 -8.31 -22.57
C GLN A 651 6.13 -7.51 -21.89
N GLU A 652 4.95 -7.39 -22.50
CA GLU A 652 3.77 -6.76 -21.90
C GLU A 652 3.26 -7.54 -20.69
N VAL A 653 3.13 -8.88 -20.79
CA VAL A 653 2.79 -9.75 -19.64
C VAL A 653 3.79 -9.60 -18.49
N LEU A 654 5.07 -9.41 -18.80
CA LEU A 654 6.08 -9.13 -17.79
C LEU A 654 5.94 -7.71 -17.21
N ALA A 655 5.51 -6.72 -17.99
CA ALA A 655 5.41 -5.32 -17.59
C ALA A 655 4.18 -4.96 -16.75
N ASP A 656 3.05 -5.65 -16.94
CA ASP A 656 1.74 -5.32 -16.34
C ASP A 656 1.62 -5.53 -14.81
N GLU A 657 2.73 -5.79 -14.10
CA GLU A 657 2.70 -6.20 -12.68
C GLU A 657 3.70 -5.44 -11.81
N VAL A 658 3.21 -4.32 -11.27
CA VAL A 658 3.88 -3.53 -10.22
C VAL A 658 3.58 -4.07 -8.83
#